data_AF-A0A0N1LLV9-F1
#
_entry.id   AF-A0A0N1LLV9-F1
#
_cell.length_a   1.000
_cell.length_b   1.000
_cell.length_c   1.000
_cell.angle_alpha   90.00
_cell.angle_beta   90.00
_cell.angle_gamma   90.00
#
_symmetry.space_group_name_H-M   'P 1'
#
loop_
_entity.id
_entity.type
_entity.pdbx_description
1 polymer ?
#
loop_
_entity_poly.entity_id
_entity_poly.type
_entity_poly.pdbx_seq_one_letter_code
_entity_poly.pdbx_strand_id
1 'polypeptide(L)'
;MPDSRGRSVQALRQGLRQLGWQRLAVAGLLLALALFTALRSWNLPLLSAAENTLYDVRAAGFAPRSDTDKRIVLVVYTDDTNRKTGQISPVDRTVLAQALAQIEAMGAKGIGIDVLMDSAQDDDPLLQAVLRGMRTPVFLAFANNRTNPEAITWEQEQDLRRYLAAVTTDTTKPASILLVTDSDGAARRWPRHYPGLPPLLSEALTQGTSDAAPQFSGFTGPIRYRLPTAKDRPVFEKIPIDLLADPATAPLVADTIRGRYVLIGGDFADFDQFDTPFTRTGLSPDPRGGQSRMIGVEIHASMLAQLLDKALPRSVPGWAQILGAVVAVLLGMATAAARARPWQLALGVAVQLAAFAVFPFLVARAGFDTLGFPAVGWPAGWLIAYVAVSAALRAINAAQREFAQGALGKYLPRSVAAEILRNPERLRLHGEKREIFCLFSDLEGFTKLTHAVEPEMIARLLNDYLDKLSAVVLEHGGTLDKFVGDAVVAFWGAPIAYPDDGERAVKAAIAMYHAGEAFRRNAPPGVPPIGRTRVGVHFGEAIVGNFGGDGRIQYTALGDAMNTAARLEAANKPLDTTILVSREVLERCGLDGFRPMGKVGLRGRATPVEVFEPVPEGAPEARTLAEDLLAAHAAGNRSGVQALTARIAAEGHKDPALANLARRLAELDDGESYVLG
;
A
#
# COMPACT_ATOMS: atom_id res chain seq x y z
N MET A 1 28.09 12.40 -21.35
CA MET A 1 26.82 11.85 -20.80
C MET A 1 26.83 10.33 -20.95
N PRO A 2 27.31 9.55 -19.96
CA PRO A 2 27.29 8.10 -20.06
C PRO A 2 26.08 7.51 -19.32
N ASP A 3 25.23 6.83 -20.09
CA ASP A 3 24.48 5.61 -19.77
C ASP A 3 23.67 5.54 -18.45
N SER A 4 22.66 6.41 -18.31
CA SER A 4 21.68 6.34 -17.22
C SER A 4 20.70 5.16 -17.33
N ARG A 5 20.52 4.59 -18.53
CA ARG A 5 19.58 3.49 -18.79
C ARG A 5 20.14 2.13 -18.37
N GLY A 6 21.43 1.86 -18.58
CA GLY A 6 22.08 0.62 -18.16
C GLY A 6 22.10 0.40 -16.64
N ARG A 7 22.35 1.47 -15.87
CA ARG A 7 22.35 1.42 -14.40
C ARG A 7 20.97 1.16 -13.80
N SER A 8 19.90 1.73 -14.38
CA SER A 8 18.54 1.50 -13.91
C SER A 8 18.10 0.04 -14.05
N VAL A 9 18.47 -0.64 -15.13
CA VAL A 9 18.09 -2.05 -15.37
C VAL A 9 18.88 -3.01 -14.48
N GLN A 10 20.18 -2.76 -14.28
CA GLN A 10 20.99 -3.55 -13.34
C GLN A 10 20.56 -3.34 -11.89
N ALA A 11 20.23 -2.10 -11.48
CA ALA A 11 19.69 -1.82 -10.16
C ALA A 11 18.32 -2.48 -9.95
N LEU A 12 17.46 -2.51 -10.97
CA LEU A 12 16.19 -3.24 -10.92
C LEU A 12 16.41 -4.74 -10.73
N ARG A 13 17.34 -5.35 -11.48
CA ARG A 13 17.67 -6.78 -11.37
C ARG A 13 18.28 -7.15 -10.02
N GLN A 14 19.15 -6.31 -9.46
CA GLN A 14 19.69 -6.51 -8.11
C GLN A 14 18.61 -6.33 -7.03
N GLY A 15 17.74 -5.33 -7.16
CA GLY A 15 16.59 -5.13 -6.26
C GLY A 15 15.63 -6.32 -6.28
N LEU A 16 15.28 -6.83 -7.47
CA LEU A 16 14.43 -8.02 -7.64
C LEU A 16 15.05 -9.27 -6.97
N ARG A 17 16.38 -9.45 -7.05
CA ARG A 17 17.06 -10.55 -6.35
C ARG A 17 17.04 -10.41 -4.82
N GLN A 18 17.00 -9.19 -4.30
CA GLN A 18 16.99 -8.91 -2.85
C GLN A 18 15.60 -9.04 -2.20
N LEU A 19 14.50 -8.91 -2.94
CA LEU A 19 13.14 -8.99 -2.39
C LEU A 19 12.74 -10.39 -1.90
N GLY A 20 13.45 -11.43 -2.31
CA GLY A 20 12.97 -12.81 -2.15
C GLY A 20 11.76 -13.09 -3.06
N TRP A 21 11.70 -14.29 -3.61
CA TRP A 21 10.65 -14.70 -4.56
C TRP A 21 9.22 -14.46 -4.04
N GLN A 22 8.99 -14.67 -2.73
CA GLN A 22 7.67 -14.51 -2.12
C GLN A 22 7.12 -13.09 -2.22
N ARG A 23 7.95 -12.06 -1.99
CA ARG A 23 7.50 -10.66 -2.06
C ARG A 23 7.22 -10.21 -3.48
N LEU A 24 8.00 -10.72 -4.45
CA LEU A 24 7.73 -10.50 -5.87
C LEU A 24 6.44 -11.17 -6.32
N ALA A 25 6.19 -12.39 -5.86
CA ALA A 25 4.94 -13.10 -6.13
C ALA A 25 3.73 -12.33 -5.57
N VAL A 26 3.82 -11.83 -4.33
CA VAL A 26 2.76 -11.01 -3.71
C VAL A 26 2.54 -9.71 -4.48
N ALA A 27 3.61 -8.97 -4.83
CA ALA A 27 3.48 -7.74 -5.61
C ALA A 27 2.87 -8.00 -7.00
N GLY A 28 3.28 -9.07 -7.67
CA GLY A 28 2.71 -9.50 -8.95
C GLY A 28 1.23 -9.87 -8.84
N LEU A 29 0.84 -10.60 -7.79
CA LEU A 29 -0.55 -10.96 -7.52
C LEU A 29 -1.41 -9.73 -7.23
N LEU A 30 -0.89 -8.75 -6.48
CA LEU A 30 -1.59 -7.48 -6.23
C LEU A 30 -1.74 -6.64 -7.51
N LEU A 31 -0.76 -6.66 -8.42
CA LEU A 31 -0.88 -5.99 -9.72
C LEU A 31 -1.88 -6.70 -10.65
N ALA A 32 -1.93 -8.03 -10.62
CA ALA A 32 -2.95 -8.80 -11.33
C ALA A 32 -4.35 -8.50 -10.77
N LEU A 33 -4.47 -8.41 -9.44
CA LEU A 33 -5.71 -7.98 -8.77
C LEU A 33 -6.09 -6.55 -9.16
N ALA A 34 -5.12 -5.62 -9.19
CA ALA A 34 -5.36 -4.24 -9.63
C ALA A 34 -5.94 -4.18 -11.03
N LEU A 35 -5.37 -4.92 -11.98
CA LEU A 35 -5.85 -4.98 -13.36
C LEU A 35 -7.22 -5.67 -13.45
N PHE A 36 -7.43 -6.75 -12.71
CA PHE A 36 -8.71 -7.45 -12.64
C PHE A 36 -9.81 -6.52 -12.11
N THR A 37 -9.57 -5.83 -10.99
CA THR A 37 -10.50 -4.84 -10.42
C THR A 37 -10.77 -3.70 -11.39
N ALA A 38 -9.75 -3.21 -12.11
CA ALA A 38 -9.90 -2.17 -13.11
C ALA A 38 -10.74 -2.57 -14.33
N LEU A 39 -10.87 -3.87 -14.61
CA LEU A 39 -11.63 -4.39 -15.76
C LEU A 39 -12.99 -4.96 -15.38
N ARG A 40 -13.11 -5.52 -14.19
CA ARG A 40 -14.27 -6.33 -13.75
C ARG A 40 -15.01 -5.70 -12.58
N SER A 41 -14.89 -4.39 -12.38
CA SER A 41 -15.59 -3.66 -11.30
C SER A 41 -17.10 -3.90 -11.27
N TRP A 42 -17.73 -4.03 -12.43
CA TRP A 42 -19.16 -4.35 -12.57
C TRP A 42 -19.55 -5.74 -12.05
N ASN A 43 -18.60 -6.67 -11.95
CA ASN A 43 -18.82 -8.02 -11.44
C ASN A 43 -18.38 -8.17 -9.98
N LEU A 44 -17.83 -7.11 -9.38
CA LEU A 44 -17.32 -7.11 -8.02
C LEU A 44 -18.37 -6.52 -7.06
N PRO A 45 -18.69 -7.22 -5.95
CA PRO A 45 -19.55 -6.67 -4.91
C PRO A 45 -19.03 -5.30 -4.43
N LEU A 46 -19.94 -4.41 -4.00
CA LEU A 46 -19.69 -3.01 -3.62
C LEU A 46 -19.32 -2.08 -4.78
N LEU A 47 -18.41 -2.49 -5.68
CA LEU A 47 -18.03 -1.69 -6.84
C LEU A 47 -19.15 -1.63 -7.88
N SER A 48 -19.87 -2.73 -8.11
CA SER A 48 -21.00 -2.78 -9.03
C SER A 48 -22.09 -1.76 -8.70
N ALA A 49 -22.39 -1.54 -7.42
CA ALA A 49 -23.35 -0.53 -6.98
C ALA A 49 -22.87 0.89 -7.33
N ALA A 50 -21.61 1.22 -7.05
CA ALA A 50 -21.04 2.53 -7.40
C ALA A 50 -20.97 2.75 -8.92
N GLU A 51 -20.66 1.70 -9.69
CA GLU A 51 -20.68 1.73 -11.15
C GLU A 51 -22.10 1.99 -11.69
N ASN A 52 -23.10 1.28 -11.16
CA ASN A 52 -24.51 1.49 -11.50
C ASN A 52 -24.95 2.92 -11.21
N THR A 53 -24.66 3.45 -10.02
CA THR A 53 -25.00 4.83 -9.66
C THR A 53 -24.32 5.84 -10.58
N LEU A 54 -23.03 5.67 -10.85
CA LEU A 54 -22.31 6.60 -11.72
C LEU A 54 -22.78 6.51 -13.18
N TYR A 55 -23.20 5.32 -13.63
CA TYR A 55 -23.91 5.17 -14.91
C TYR A 55 -25.23 5.91 -14.91
N ASP A 56 -26.06 5.77 -13.87
CA ASP A 56 -27.37 6.43 -13.78
C ASP A 56 -27.24 7.95 -13.87
N VAL A 57 -26.25 8.54 -13.18
CA VAL A 57 -25.93 9.97 -13.27
C VAL A 57 -25.57 10.40 -14.69
N ARG A 58 -24.78 9.59 -15.42
CA ARG A 58 -24.41 9.89 -16.82
C ARG A 58 -25.61 9.74 -17.76
N ALA A 59 -26.34 8.64 -17.64
CA ALA A 59 -27.52 8.35 -18.46
C ALA A 59 -28.58 9.44 -18.27
N ALA A 60 -28.82 9.86 -17.02
CA ALA A 60 -29.76 10.92 -16.71
C ALA A 60 -29.28 12.30 -17.16
N GLY A 61 -28.01 12.64 -16.90
CA GLY A 61 -27.44 13.95 -17.23
C GLY A 61 -27.29 14.21 -18.72
N PHE A 62 -27.13 13.17 -19.55
CA PHE A 62 -27.00 13.26 -21.00
C PHE A 62 -28.22 12.73 -21.77
N ALA A 63 -29.34 12.46 -21.09
CA ALA A 63 -30.56 12.06 -21.76
C ALA A 63 -31.04 13.16 -22.73
N PRO A 64 -31.50 12.78 -23.94
CA PRO A 64 -32.09 13.75 -24.86
C PRO A 64 -33.36 14.35 -24.23
N ARG A 65 -33.51 15.66 -24.39
CA ARG A 65 -34.77 16.34 -24.09
C ARG A 65 -35.67 16.26 -25.30
N SER A 66 -36.94 15.94 -25.09
CA SER A 66 -37.94 15.89 -26.15
C SER A 66 -39.26 16.52 -25.70
N ASP A 67 -39.94 17.13 -26.65
CA ASP A 67 -41.38 17.40 -26.50
C ASP A 67 -42.16 16.07 -26.50
N THR A 68 -43.46 16.14 -26.24
CA THR A 68 -44.35 14.98 -26.26
C THR A 68 -44.24 14.23 -27.59
N ASP A 69 -43.96 12.92 -27.54
CA ASP A 69 -43.78 12.09 -28.72
C ASP A 69 -45.09 11.99 -29.51
N LYS A 70 -45.05 12.38 -30.78
CA LYS A 70 -46.23 12.42 -31.65
C LYS A 70 -46.51 11.09 -32.35
N ARG A 71 -45.70 10.06 -32.11
CA ARG A 71 -45.83 8.74 -32.75
C ARG A 71 -46.39 7.69 -31.80
N ILE A 72 -46.30 7.92 -30.49
CA ILE A 72 -46.67 6.95 -29.45
C ILE A 72 -47.63 7.62 -28.47
N VAL A 73 -48.69 6.91 -28.09
CA VAL A 73 -49.64 7.31 -27.05
C VAL A 73 -49.87 6.16 -26.09
N LEU A 74 -49.99 6.47 -24.80
CA LEU A 74 -50.32 5.51 -23.75
C LEU A 74 -51.80 5.60 -23.42
N VAL A 75 -52.47 4.45 -23.40
CA VAL A 75 -53.84 4.30 -22.92
C VAL A 75 -53.79 3.47 -21.65
N VAL A 76 -54.13 4.07 -20.52
CA VAL A 76 -53.83 3.49 -19.21
C VAL A 76 -55.08 3.17 -18.41
N TYR A 77 -55.07 2.01 -17.75
CA TYR A 77 -55.98 1.74 -16.63
C TYR A 77 -55.48 2.50 -15.42
N THR A 78 -56.30 3.43 -14.92
CA THR A 78 -55.96 4.23 -13.74
C THR A 78 -56.70 3.71 -12.50
N ASP A 79 -56.26 4.13 -11.31
CA ASP A 79 -57.00 3.87 -10.06
C ASP A 79 -58.44 4.43 -10.10
N ASP A 80 -58.70 5.46 -10.90
CA ASP A 80 -60.06 5.98 -11.11
C ASP A 80 -60.89 5.06 -12.01
N THR A 81 -60.28 4.54 -13.08
CA THR A 81 -60.88 3.54 -13.96
C THR A 81 -61.29 2.30 -13.15
N ASN A 82 -60.39 1.75 -12.33
CA ASN A 82 -60.67 0.57 -11.52
C ASN A 82 -61.77 0.81 -10.47
N ARG A 83 -61.85 2.02 -9.90
CA ARG A 83 -62.94 2.39 -8.98
C ARG A 83 -64.30 2.45 -9.68
N LYS A 84 -64.34 2.87 -10.96
CA LYS A 84 -65.56 2.91 -11.77
C LYS A 84 -66.02 1.52 -12.19
N THR A 85 -65.09 0.63 -12.56
CA THR A 85 -65.41 -0.75 -12.99
C THR A 85 -65.63 -1.71 -11.82
N GLY A 86 -65.07 -1.40 -10.65
CA GLY A 86 -65.07 -2.29 -9.49
C GLY A 86 -64.11 -3.48 -9.62
N GLN A 87 -63.27 -3.50 -10.66
CA GLN A 87 -62.36 -4.59 -10.98
C GLN A 87 -60.92 -4.06 -11.10
N ILE A 88 -60.02 -4.54 -10.24
CA ILE A 88 -58.61 -4.13 -10.19
C ILE A 88 -57.72 -5.10 -10.98
N SER A 89 -57.91 -6.40 -10.76
CA SER A 89 -57.23 -7.47 -11.48
C SER A 89 -58.10 -8.73 -11.44
N PRO A 90 -58.36 -9.41 -12.56
CA PRO A 90 -57.95 -9.07 -13.93
C PRO A 90 -58.60 -7.78 -14.44
N VAL A 91 -58.05 -7.14 -15.49
CA VAL A 91 -58.67 -5.92 -16.04
C VAL A 91 -60.00 -6.23 -16.73
N ASP A 92 -60.94 -5.27 -16.65
CA ASP A 92 -62.26 -5.33 -17.29
C ASP A 92 -62.14 -5.50 -18.81
N ARG A 93 -62.63 -6.64 -19.35
CA ARG A 93 -62.54 -6.96 -20.78
C ARG A 93 -63.55 -6.18 -21.60
N THR A 94 -64.67 -5.79 -21.00
CA THR A 94 -65.70 -4.97 -21.63
C THR A 94 -65.17 -3.57 -21.94
N VAL A 95 -64.51 -2.92 -20.97
CA VAL A 95 -63.83 -1.64 -21.15
C VAL A 95 -62.74 -1.74 -22.21
N LEU A 96 -61.93 -2.81 -22.19
CA LEU A 96 -60.90 -3.03 -23.19
C LEU A 96 -61.50 -3.19 -24.60
N ALA A 97 -62.54 -4.00 -24.74
CA ALA A 97 -63.21 -4.27 -26.01
C ALA A 97 -63.82 -2.99 -26.60
N GLN A 98 -64.48 -2.17 -25.77
CA GLN A 98 -65.04 -0.88 -26.18
C GLN A 98 -63.96 0.10 -26.62
N ALA A 99 -62.89 0.24 -25.83
CA ALA A 99 -61.77 1.11 -26.18
C ALA A 99 -61.09 0.67 -27.48
N LEU A 100 -60.85 -0.63 -27.68
CA LEU A 100 -60.25 -1.16 -28.91
C LEU A 100 -61.10 -0.87 -30.16
N ALA A 101 -62.43 -1.01 -30.05
CA ALA A 101 -63.34 -0.68 -31.14
C ALA A 101 -63.26 0.81 -31.53
N GLN A 102 -63.15 1.71 -30.55
CA GLN A 102 -62.96 3.14 -30.80
C GLN A 102 -61.58 3.45 -31.39
N ILE A 103 -60.52 2.84 -30.87
CA ILE A 103 -59.14 3.01 -31.37
C ILE A 103 -59.03 2.57 -32.85
N GLU A 104 -59.64 1.43 -33.19
CA GLU A 104 -59.74 0.93 -34.58
C GLU A 104 -60.47 1.95 -35.49
N ALA A 105 -61.60 2.50 -35.02
CA ALA A 105 -62.35 3.51 -35.78
C ALA A 105 -61.56 4.82 -36.00
N MET A 106 -60.67 5.17 -35.07
CA MET A 106 -59.81 6.36 -35.16
C MET A 106 -58.58 6.17 -36.07
N GLY A 107 -58.25 4.92 -36.43
CA GLY A 107 -57.14 4.60 -37.32
C GLY A 107 -55.77 4.66 -36.64
N ALA A 108 -55.61 3.97 -35.50
CA ALA A 108 -54.29 3.74 -34.92
C ALA A 108 -53.36 3.00 -35.90
N LYS A 109 -52.06 3.23 -35.79
CA LYS A 109 -51.04 2.59 -36.64
C LYS A 109 -50.75 1.15 -36.23
N GLY A 110 -50.83 0.87 -34.93
CA GLY A 110 -50.63 -0.44 -34.31
C GLY A 110 -50.91 -0.35 -32.82
N ILE A 111 -51.39 -1.44 -32.23
CA ILE A 111 -51.85 -1.48 -30.84
C ILE A 111 -51.05 -2.54 -30.08
N GLY A 112 -50.35 -2.16 -29.02
CA GLY A 112 -49.67 -3.08 -28.12
C GLY A 112 -50.43 -3.12 -26.80
N ILE A 113 -50.74 -4.31 -26.29
CA ILE A 113 -51.48 -4.49 -25.04
C ILE A 113 -50.54 -5.15 -24.05
N ASP A 114 -50.09 -4.39 -23.07
CA ASP A 114 -49.27 -4.79 -21.93
C ASP A 114 -50.14 -5.20 -20.75
N VAL A 115 -51.06 -6.13 -21.00
CA VAL A 115 -51.93 -6.72 -19.99
C VAL A 115 -52.11 -8.21 -20.29
N LEU A 116 -51.83 -9.06 -19.31
CA LEU A 116 -51.94 -10.51 -19.46
C LEU A 116 -53.41 -10.95 -19.35
N MET A 117 -53.87 -11.70 -20.35
CA MET A 117 -55.13 -12.45 -20.27
C MET A 117 -54.85 -13.86 -19.74
N ASP A 118 -54.46 -13.93 -18.47
CA ASP A 118 -53.94 -15.13 -17.80
C ASP A 118 -54.97 -15.86 -16.92
N SER A 119 -56.23 -15.43 -17.00
CA SER A 119 -57.34 -15.91 -16.20
C SER A 119 -58.63 -15.71 -16.98
N ALA A 120 -59.49 -16.74 -16.98
CA ALA A 120 -60.75 -16.72 -17.70
C ALA A 120 -61.74 -15.73 -17.07
N GLN A 121 -62.48 -14.99 -17.89
CA GLN A 121 -63.51 -14.05 -17.49
C GLN A 121 -64.81 -14.28 -18.29
N ASP A 122 -65.96 -13.96 -17.70
CA ASP A 122 -67.27 -14.14 -18.35
C ASP A 122 -67.45 -13.29 -19.61
N ASP A 123 -66.76 -12.15 -19.68
CA ASP A 123 -66.77 -11.19 -20.79
C ASP A 123 -65.66 -11.44 -21.82
N ASP A 124 -64.84 -12.50 -21.67
CA ASP A 124 -63.83 -12.89 -22.66
C ASP A 124 -64.40 -13.08 -24.08
N PRO A 125 -65.59 -13.69 -24.30
CA PRO A 125 -66.14 -13.85 -25.65
C PRO A 125 -66.35 -12.51 -26.39
N LEU A 126 -66.67 -11.43 -25.68
CA LEU A 126 -66.82 -10.09 -26.24
C LEU A 126 -65.48 -9.56 -26.76
N LEU A 127 -64.45 -9.59 -25.92
CA LEU A 127 -63.11 -9.12 -26.29
C LEU A 127 -62.50 -10.01 -27.39
N GLN A 128 -62.68 -11.33 -27.33
CA GLN A 128 -62.23 -12.26 -28.36
C GLN A 128 -62.89 -11.98 -29.72
N ALA A 129 -64.16 -11.58 -29.75
CA ALA A 129 -64.83 -11.20 -30.99
C ALA A 129 -64.24 -9.90 -31.57
N VAL A 130 -63.99 -8.89 -30.73
CA VAL A 130 -63.34 -7.64 -31.16
C VAL A 130 -61.94 -7.91 -31.69
N LEU A 131 -61.10 -8.61 -30.94
CA LEU A 131 -59.71 -8.92 -31.31
C LEU A 131 -59.59 -9.71 -32.62
N ARG A 132 -60.50 -10.65 -32.88
CA ARG A 132 -60.53 -11.39 -34.17
C ARG A 132 -60.99 -10.52 -35.34
N GLY A 133 -61.75 -9.45 -35.09
CA GLY A 133 -62.25 -8.52 -36.09
C GLY A 133 -61.33 -7.33 -36.39
N MET A 134 -60.23 -7.18 -35.66
CA MET A 134 -59.30 -6.05 -35.81
C MET A 134 -58.61 -6.04 -37.17
N ARG A 135 -58.57 -4.88 -37.83
CA ARG A 135 -57.77 -4.67 -39.06
C ARG A 135 -56.45 -3.98 -38.75
N THR A 136 -56.42 -3.15 -37.71
CA THR A 136 -55.19 -2.61 -37.15
C THR A 136 -54.37 -3.75 -36.52
N PRO A 137 -53.03 -3.81 -36.74
CA PRO A 137 -52.19 -4.79 -36.06
C PRO A 137 -52.27 -4.66 -34.54
N VAL A 138 -52.62 -5.75 -33.85
CA VAL A 138 -52.71 -5.85 -32.39
C VAL A 138 -51.69 -6.86 -31.87
N PHE A 139 -50.94 -6.45 -30.85
CA PHE A 139 -49.93 -7.28 -30.20
C PHE A 139 -50.26 -7.48 -28.73
N LEU A 140 -50.62 -8.71 -28.36
CA LEU A 140 -51.06 -9.08 -27.02
C LEU A 140 -49.89 -9.53 -26.15
N ALA A 141 -49.90 -9.13 -24.88
CA ALA A 141 -48.88 -9.51 -23.91
C ALA A 141 -48.67 -11.02 -23.82
N PHE A 142 -47.42 -11.43 -23.89
CA PHE A 142 -46.98 -12.80 -23.65
C PHE A 142 -45.86 -12.82 -22.61
N ALA A 143 -46.07 -13.60 -21.56
CA ALA A 143 -45.06 -13.98 -20.59
C ALA A 143 -45.07 -15.51 -20.44
N ASN A 144 -43.94 -16.09 -20.01
CA ASN A 144 -43.89 -17.48 -19.60
C ASN A 144 -43.20 -17.60 -18.24
N ASN A 145 -43.57 -18.63 -17.49
CA ASN A 145 -43.06 -18.85 -16.15
C ASN A 145 -41.55 -19.12 -16.15
N ARG A 146 -41.02 -19.71 -17.23
CA ARG A 146 -39.60 -20.04 -17.36
C ARG A 146 -38.68 -18.82 -17.37
N THR A 147 -39.07 -17.73 -18.04
CA THR A 147 -38.23 -16.53 -18.21
C THR A 147 -38.71 -15.35 -17.38
N ASN A 148 -39.96 -15.37 -16.92
CA ASN A 148 -40.53 -14.34 -16.06
C ASN A 148 -41.43 -14.97 -14.96
N PRO A 149 -40.85 -15.73 -14.01
CA PRO A 149 -41.61 -16.40 -12.96
C PRO A 149 -42.27 -15.44 -11.98
N GLU A 150 -41.79 -14.20 -11.89
CA GLU A 150 -42.37 -13.15 -11.04
C GLU A 150 -43.66 -12.58 -11.64
N ALA A 151 -43.79 -12.57 -12.97
CA ALA A 151 -44.98 -12.04 -13.63
C ALA A 151 -46.09 -13.08 -13.86
N ILE A 152 -45.76 -14.37 -14.02
CA ILE A 152 -46.77 -15.38 -14.38
C ILE A 152 -46.46 -16.75 -13.77
N THR A 153 -47.47 -17.40 -13.18
CA THR A 153 -47.40 -18.80 -12.72
C THR A 153 -47.57 -19.78 -13.88
N TRP A 154 -47.27 -21.06 -13.65
CA TRP A 154 -47.43 -22.10 -14.68
C TRP A 154 -48.89 -22.28 -15.11
N GLU A 155 -49.84 -22.20 -14.18
CA GLU A 155 -51.28 -22.34 -14.48
C GLU A 155 -51.78 -21.13 -15.30
N GLN A 156 -51.43 -19.92 -14.85
CA GLN A 156 -51.70 -18.68 -15.59
C GLN A 156 -51.09 -18.69 -17.01
N GLU A 157 -49.90 -19.28 -17.19
CA GLU A 157 -49.30 -19.44 -18.52
C GLU A 157 -50.16 -20.32 -19.43
N GLN A 158 -50.75 -21.40 -18.92
CA GLN A 158 -51.64 -22.25 -19.71
C GLN A 158 -52.92 -21.51 -20.09
N ASP A 159 -53.48 -20.73 -19.18
CA ASP A 159 -54.67 -19.89 -19.43
C ASP A 159 -54.39 -18.84 -20.49
N LEU A 160 -53.25 -18.15 -20.37
CA LEU A 160 -52.77 -17.19 -21.36
C LEU A 160 -52.59 -17.82 -22.73
N ARG A 161 -51.97 -19.00 -22.80
CA ARG A 161 -51.79 -19.72 -24.08
C ARG A 161 -53.12 -20.12 -24.70
N ARG A 162 -54.10 -20.57 -23.91
CA ARG A 162 -55.45 -20.89 -24.37
C ARG A 162 -56.16 -19.64 -24.90
N TYR A 163 -56.08 -18.52 -24.17
CA TYR A 163 -56.66 -17.26 -24.59
C TYR A 163 -56.06 -16.77 -25.91
N LEU A 164 -54.72 -16.72 -25.99
CA LEU A 164 -54.01 -16.29 -27.19
C LEU A 164 -54.33 -17.17 -28.40
N ALA A 165 -54.43 -18.49 -28.22
CA ALA A 165 -54.82 -19.41 -29.29
C ALA A 165 -56.24 -19.12 -29.83
N ALA A 166 -57.15 -18.61 -29.00
CA ALA A 166 -58.51 -18.27 -29.40
C ALA A 166 -58.62 -16.95 -30.20
N VAL A 167 -57.65 -16.04 -30.07
CA VAL A 167 -57.68 -14.70 -30.67
C VAL A 167 -56.62 -14.43 -31.73
N THR A 168 -55.63 -15.32 -31.87
CA THR A 168 -54.53 -15.11 -32.83
C THR A 168 -55.06 -15.13 -34.27
N THR A 169 -54.74 -14.09 -35.02
CA THR A 169 -55.05 -13.90 -36.45
C THR A 169 -53.82 -13.36 -37.20
N ASP A 170 -53.98 -13.00 -38.48
CA ASP A 170 -52.91 -12.34 -39.23
C ASP A 170 -52.57 -10.93 -38.69
N THR A 171 -53.56 -10.26 -38.07
CA THR A 171 -53.45 -8.92 -37.49
C THR A 171 -53.25 -8.93 -35.98
N THR A 172 -53.78 -9.94 -35.27
CA THR A 172 -53.68 -10.08 -33.81
C THR A 172 -52.68 -11.17 -33.45
N LYS A 173 -51.55 -10.80 -32.85
CA LYS A 173 -50.43 -11.72 -32.55
C LYS A 173 -49.91 -11.55 -31.13
N PRO A 174 -49.27 -12.55 -30.53
CA PRO A 174 -48.59 -12.37 -29.25
C PRO A 174 -47.28 -11.60 -29.40
N ALA A 175 -46.92 -10.82 -28.37
CA ALA A 175 -45.63 -10.14 -28.25
C ALA A 175 -45.12 -10.20 -26.81
N SER A 176 -43.81 -10.29 -26.65
CA SER A 176 -43.19 -10.46 -25.34
C SER A 176 -43.13 -9.13 -24.60
N ILE A 177 -43.73 -9.11 -23.41
CA ILE A 177 -43.67 -7.98 -22.46
C ILE A 177 -42.56 -8.17 -21.43
N LEU A 178 -41.56 -9.01 -21.74
CA LEU A 178 -40.45 -9.23 -20.83
C LEU A 178 -39.75 -7.89 -20.61
N LEU A 179 -39.68 -7.45 -19.36
CA LEU A 179 -38.80 -6.39 -18.89
C LEU A 179 -37.76 -7.01 -17.96
N VAL A 180 -36.55 -6.46 -17.97
CA VAL A 180 -35.45 -6.95 -17.12
C VAL A 180 -34.93 -5.82 -16.26
N THR A 181 -34.73 -6.13 -14.99
CA THR A 181 -34.06 -5.27 -14.03
C THR A 181 -32.65 -5.78 -13.76
N ASP A 182 -31.73 -4.86 -13.53
CA ASP A 182 -30.42 -5.24 -12.97
C ASP A 182 -30.60 -5.73 -11.52
N SER A 183 -29.55 -6.27 -10.90
CA SER A 183 -29.59 -6.80 -9.52
C SER A 183 -30.04 -5.81 -8.45
N ASP A 184 -30.07 -4.53 -8.78
CA ASP A 184 -30.53 -3.45 -7.90
C ASP A 184 -31.97 -3.01 -8.20
N GLY A 185 -32.70 -3.70 -9.08
CA GLY A 185 -34.11 -3.43 -9.40
C GLY A 185 -34.35 -2.36 -10.46
N ALA A 186 -33.29 -1.77 -11.05
CA ALA A 186 -33.45 -0.75 -12.08
C ALA A 186 -33.45 -1.32 -13.50
N ALA A 187 -34.41 -0.88 -14.31
CA ALA A 187 -34.54 -1.21 -15.72
C ALA A 187 -33.59 -0.33 -16.55
N ARG A 188 -32.41 -0.85 -16.87
CA ARG A 188 -31.40 -0.14 -17.68
C ARG A 188 -31.25 -0.70 -19.08
N ARG A 189 -31.63 -1.95 -19.32
CA ARG A 189 -31.23 -2.75 -20.49
C ARG A 189 -32.43 -3.24 -21.27
N TRP A 190 -32.24 -3.35 -22.59
CA TRP A 190 -33.13 -4.15 -23.41
C TRP A 190 -33.08 -5.62 -22.97
N PRO A 191 -34.23 -6.29 -22.83
CA PRO A 191 -34.31 -7.70 -22.50
C PRO A 191 -33.63 -8.56 -23.56
N ARG A 192 -32.96 -9.64 -23.12
CA ARG A 192 -32.48 -10.66 -24.04
C ARG A 192 -33.67 -11.44 -24.59
N HIS A 193 -33.78 -11.53 -25.91
CA HIS A 193 -34.75 -12.41 -26.53
C HIS A 193 -34.37 -13.89 -26.29
N TYR A 194 -35.26 -14.64 -25.65
CA TYR A 194 -35.07 -16.07 -25.40
C TYR A 194 -35.76 -16.92 -26.48
N PRO A 195 -35.14 -18.03 -26.93
CA PRO A 195 -35.79 -18.95 -27.84
C PRO A 195 -37.15 -19.42 -27.31
N GLY A 196 -38.18 -19.35 -28.16
CA GLY A 196 -39.55 -19.73 -27.82
C GLY A 196 -40.42 -18.60 -27.25
N LEU A 197 -39.89 -17.39 -27.08
CA LEU A 197 -40.69 -16.19 -26.86
C LEU A 197 -41.07 -15.54 -28.20
N PRO A 198 -42.22 -14.86 -28.30
CA PRO A 198 -42.49 -13.95 -29.40
C PRO A 198 -41.54 -12.72 -29.36
N PRO A 199 -41.43 -11.95 -30.45
CA PRO A 199 -40.63 -10.71 -30.46
C PRO A 199 -41.04 -9.76 -29.33
N LEU A 200 -40.10 -8.92 -28.85
CA LEU A 200 -40.41 -7.92 -27.83
C LEU A 200 -41.53 -6.98 -28.34
N LEU A 201 -42.39 -6.49 -27.44
CA LEU A 201 -43.55 -5.66 -27.80
C LEU A 201 -43.19 -4.50 -28.74
N SER A 202 -42.10 -3.79 -28.46
CA SER A 202 -41.58 -2.70 -29.28
C SER A 202 -41.13 -3.15 -30.68
N GLU A 203 -40.52 -4.33 -30.81
CA GLU A 203 -40.14 -4.89 -32.12
C GLU A 203 -41.37 -5.38 -32.89
N ALA A 204 -42.27 -6.08 -32.22
CA ALA A 204 -43.48 -6.64 -32.81
C ALA A 204 -44.36 -5.54 -33.44
N LEU A 205 -44.56 -4.43 -32.73
CA LEU A 205 -45.36 -3.28 -33.19
C LEU A 205 -44.88 -2.67 -34.51
N THR A 206 -43.59 -2.73 -34.79
CA THR A 206 -43.01 -2.13 -35.99
C THR A 206 -42.75 -3.15 -37.09
N GLN A 207 -42.86 -4.45 -36.78
CA GLN A 207 -42.59 -5.53 -37.70
C GLN A 207 -43.50 -5.47 -38.93
N GLY A 208 -42.91 -5.55 -40.12
CA GLY A 208 -43.66 -5.49 -41.38
C GLY A 208 -44.08 -4.07 -41.82
N THR A 209 -43.64 -3.03 -41.10
CA THR A 209 -43.87 -1.62 -41.47
C THR A 209 -42.58 -0.92 -41.91
N SER A 210 -42.69 0.31 -42.45
CA SER A 210 -41.53 1.18 -42.74
C SER A 210 -40.68 1.53 -41.53
N ASP A 211 -41.25 1.37 -40.33
CA ASP A 211 -40.65 1.75 -39.06
C ASP A 211 -39.81 0.61 -38.45
N ALA A 212 -39.86 -0.58 -39.04
CA ALA A 212 -39.06 -1.72 -38.59
C ALA A 212 -37.57 -1.37 -38.54
N ALA A 213 -36.92 -1.80 -37.47
CA ALA A 213 -35.49 -1.58 -37.24
C ALA A 213 -34.80 -2.92 -36.92
N PRO A 214 -34.46 -3.74 -37.94
CA PRO A 214 -33.88 -5.08 -37.75
C PRO A 214 -32.63 -5.11 -36.87
N GLN A 215 -31.90 -3.99 -36.79
CA GLN A 215 -30.72 -3.83 -35.95
C GLN A 215 -31.02 -3.89 -34.43
N PHE A 216 -32.28 -3.77 -34.01
CA PHE A 216 -32.69 -3.99 -32.61
C PHE A 216 -32.91 -5.48 -32.30
N SER A 217 -32.96 -6.35 -33.31
CA SER A 217 -33.11 -7.78 -33.12
C SER A 217 -31.90 -8.35 -32.38
N GLY A 218 -32.12 -8.77 -31.13
CA GLY A 218 -31.07 -9.26 -30.25
C GLY A 218 -30.24 -8.18 -29.55
N PHE A 219 -30.63 -6.90 -29.64
CA PHE A 219 -29.99 -5.83 -28.89
C PHE A 219 -30.30 -5.96 -27.39
N THR A 220 -29.25 -5.95 -26.56
CA THR A 220 -29.34 -6.06 -25.09
C THR A 220 -28.64 -4.90 -24.37
N GLY A 221 -28.38 -3.81 -25.10
CA GLY A 221 -27.74 -2.62 -24.57
C GLY A 221 -28.73 -1.71 -23.82
N PRO A 222 -28.34 -0.47 -23.53
CA PRO A 222 -29.12 0.39 -22.66
C PRO A 222 -30.41 0.89 -23.31
N ILE A 223 -31.45 1.02 -22.50
CA ILE A 223 -32.68 1.73 -22.85
C ILE A 223 -32.37 3.23 -22.83
N ARG A 224 -32.69 3.91 -23.93
CA ARG A 224 -32.49 5.35 -24.07
C ARG A 224 -33.74 6.11 -23.65
N TYR A 225 -33.84 6.38 -22.35
CA TYR A 225 -34.91 7.22 -21.81
C TYR A 225 -34.76 8.69 -22.22
N ARG A 226 -35.86 9.45 -22.19
CA ARG A 226 -35.91 10.87 -22.56
C ARG A 226 -36.45 11.72 -21.42
N LEU A 227 -35.99 12.96 -21.35
CA LEU A 227 -36.53 13.95 -20.41
C LEU A 227 -37.50 14.89 -21.12
N PRO A 228 -38.60 15.31 -20.48
CA PRO A 228 -39.49 16.29 -21.06
C PRO A 228 -38.79 17.66 -21.18
N THR A 229 -39.05 18.40 -22.26
CA THR A 229 -38.53 19.77 -22.43
C THR A 229 -39.06 20.71 -21.35
N ALA A 230 -40.33 20.55 -20.99
CA ALA A 230 -41.05 21.37 -20.00
C ALA A 230 -41.68 20.49 -18.94
N LYS A 231 -41.65 20.93 -17.68
CA LYS A 231 -42.20 20.17 -16.56
C LYS A 231 -43.71 19.96 -16.65
N ASP A 232 -44.47 20.67 -17.45
CA ASP A 232 -45.92 20.48 -17.57
C ASP A 232 -46.32 19.49 -18.67
N ARG A 233 -45.36 19.00 -19.46
CA ARG A 233 -45.61 18.16 -20.63
C ARG A 233 -44.89 16.83 -20.49
N PRO A 234 -45.62 15.69 -20.42
CA PRO A 234 -44.98 14.39 -20.36
C PRO A 234 -44.32 14.04 -21.71
N VAL A 235 -43.34 13.13 -21.67
CA VAL A 235 -42.69 12.59 -22.87
C VAL A 235 -43.70 11.80 -23.71
N PHE A 236 -44.57 11.02 -23.06
CA PHE A 236 -45.64 10.27 -23.69
C PHE A 236 -46.98 10.75 -23.15
N GLU A 237 -47.93 11.00 -24.05
CA GLU A 237 -49.28 11.39 -23.68
C GLU A 237 -50.01 10.17 -23.07
N LYS A 238 -50.61 10.35 -21.88
CA LYS A 238 -51.35 9.31 -21.15
C LYS A 238 -52.85 9.63 -21.18
N ILE A 239 -53.64 8.71 -21.70
CA ILE A 239 -55.11 8.81 -21.79
C ILE A 239 -55.73 7.72 -20.91
N PRO A 240 -56.58 8.06 -19.93
CA PRO A 240 -57.37 7.07 -19.20
C PRO A 240 -58.25 6.25 -20.15
N ILE A 241 -58.22 4.92 -20.04
CA ILE A 241 -58.93 4.03 -20.97
C ILE A 241 -60.45 4.23 -20.95
N ASP A 242 -61.03 4.68 -19.84
CA ASP A 242 -62.47 4.97 -19.73
C ASP A 242 -62.93 6.11 -20.65
N LEU A 243 -62.05 7.07 -20.98
CA LEU A 243 -62.35 8.10 -21.98
C LEU A 243 -62.47 7.53 -23.40
N LEU A 244 -61.84 6.40 -23.69
CA LEU A 244 -61.94 5.71 -24.98
C LEU A 244 -63.05 4.68 -24.99
N ALA A 245 -63.40 4.09 -23.84
CA ALA A 245 -64.48 3.14 -23.75
C ALA A 245 -65.87 3.81 -23.88
N ASP A 246 -66.01 5.06 -23.41
CA ASP A 246 -67.26 5.82 -23.55
C ASP A 246 -67.36 6.52 -24.93
N PRO A 247 -68.36 6.15 -25.78
CA PRO A 247 -68.54 6.75 -27.10
C PRO A 247 -68.77 8.27 -27.09
N ALA A 248 -69.23 8.85 -25.98
CA ALA A 248 -69.45 10.29 -25.87
C ALA A 248 -68.15 11.07 -25.68
N THR A 249 -67.15 10.48 -25.03
CA THR A 249 -65.86 11.11 -24.73
C THR A 249 -64.76 10.69 -25.69
N ALA A 250 -64.85 9.51 -26.30
CA ALA A 250 -63.85 8.99 -27.25
C ALA A 250 -63.49 9.96 -28.40
N PRO A 251 -64.43 10.70 -29.03
CA PRO A 251 -64.09 11.65 -30.10
C PRO A 251 -63.15 12.78 -29.66
N LEU A 252 -63.10 13.13 -28.37
CA LEU A 252 -62.27 14.21 -27.83
C LEU A 252 -60.76 13.91 -27.96
N VAL A 253 -60.38 12.64 -28.01
CA VAL A 253 -58.98 12.19 -28.06
C VAL A 253 -58.60 11.60 -29.42
N ALA A 254 -59.49 11.68 -30.42
CA ALA A 254 -59.29 11.06 -31.74
C ALA A 254 -58.02 11.53 -32.45
N ASP A 255 -57.66 12.81 -32.35
CA ASP A 255 -56.45 13.38 -32.96
C ASP A 255 -55.16 12.92 -32.26
N THR A 256 -55.25 12.46 -31.00
CA THR A 256 -54.13 11.85 -30.28
C THR A 256 -53.91 10.40 -30.68
N ILE A 257 -54.96 9.67 -31.09
CA ILE A 257 -54.88 8.25 -31.49
C ILE A 257 -54.49 8.09 -32.97
N ARG A 258 -55.07 8.91 -33.86
CA ARG A 258 -54.96 8.73 -35.31
C ARG A 258 -53.51 8.66 -35.79
N GLY A 259 -53.15 7.56 -36.47
CA GLY A 259 -51.84 7.35 -37.07
C GLY A 259 -50.69 7.12 -36.08
N ARG A 260 -50.97 6.99 -34.78
CA ARG A 260 -49.97 6.71 -33.73
C ARG A 260 -49.98 5.24 -33.33
N TYR A 261 -48.87 4.78 -32.76
CA TYR A 261 -48.81 3.53 -32.01
C TYR A 261 -49.47 3.73 -30.66
N VAL A 262 -50.40 2.85 -30.32
CA VAL A 262 -51.13 2.89 -29.05
C VAL A 262 -50.60 1.77 -28.16
N LEU A 263 -50.14 2.11 -26.96
CA LEU A 263 -49.76 1.13 -25.95
C LEU A 263 -50.79 1.16 -24.82
N ILE A 264 -51.40 0.01 -24.54
CA ILE A 264 -52.42 -0.15 -23.50
C ILE A 264 -51.80 -0.88 -22.31
N GLY A 265 -51.90 -0.33 -21.11
CA GLY A 265 -51.31 -0.95 -19.91
C GLY A 265 -51.88 -0.41 -18.60
N GLY A 266 -51.37 -0.90 -17.47
CA GLY A 266 -51.73 -0.40 -16.14
C GLY A 266 -50.92 0.83 -15.74
N ASP A 267 -51.57 1.81 -15.10
CA ASP A 267 -50.93 2.92 -14.39
C ASP A 267 -51.37 2.87 -12.92
N PHE A 268 -50.81 1.90 -12.19
CA PHE A 268 -51.16 1.57 -10.81
C PHE A 268 -50.02 1.94 -9.86
N ALA A 269 -50.36 2.40 -8.66
CA ALA A 269 -49.36 2.85 -7.67
C ALA A 269 -48.44 1.72 -7.16
N ASP A 270 -48.91 0.46 -7.14
CA ASP A 270 -48.23 -0.66 -6.47
C ASP A 270 -47.92 -1.86 -7.40
N PHE A 271 -48.20 -1.75 -8.70
CA PHE A 271 -48.04 -2.86 -9.66
C PHE A 271 -47.27 -2.40 -10.91
N ASP A 272 -46.37 -3.25 -11.40
CA ASP A 272 -45.61 -3.05 -12.64
C ASP A 272 -44.81 -1.72 -12.70
N GLN A 273 -44.15 -1.37 -11.59
CA GLN A 273 -43.32 -0.18 -11.45
C GLN A 273 -41.84 -0.50 -11.30
N PHE A 274 -41.00 0.24 -12.03
CA PHE A 274 -39.57 0.00 -12.09
C PHE A 274 -38.76 1.23 -11.72
N ASP A 275 -37.60 0.99 -11.09
CA ASP A 275 -36.56 2.01 -11.00
C ASP A 275 -35.92 2.20 -12.37
N THR A 276 -35.57 3.43 -12.71
CA THR A 276 -34.84 3.78 -13.93
C THR A 276 -33.68 4.72 -13.57
N PRO A 277 -32.73 4.97 -14.49
CA PRO A 277 -31.69 5.98 -14.26
C PRO A 277 -32.22 7.35 -13.80
N PHE A 278 -33.43 7.73 -14.22
CA PHE A 278 -34.06 9.00 -13.83
C PHE A 278 -34.63 8.99 -12.42
N THR A 279 -35.36 7.93 -12.05
CA THR A 279 -35.99 7.86 -10.73
C THR A 279 -34.93 7.81 -9.63
N ARG A 280 -33.80 7.13 -9.91
CA ARG A 280 -32.66 7.01 -9.00
C ARG A 280 -31.83 8.28 -8.83
N THR A 281 -31.85 9.16 -9.82
CA THR A 281 -31.13 10.44 -9.78
C THR A 281 -32.01 11.59 -9.30
N GLY A 282 -33.26 11.31 -8.90
CA GLY A 282 -34.23 12.33 -8.49
C GLY A 282 -34.73 13.20 -9.65
N LEU A 283 -34.46 12.80 -10.89
CA LEU A 283 -34.90 13.48 -12.12
C LEU A 283 -36.20 12.85 -12.66
N SER A 284 -37.10 12.43 -11.76
CA SER A 284 -38.32 11.72 -12.14
C SER A 284 -39.05 12.46 -13.28
N PRO A 285 -39.42 11.76 -14.37
CA PRO A 285 -40.09 12.37 -15.51
C PRO A 285 -41.54 12.77 -15.21
N ASP A 286 -42.12 12.37 -14.07
CA ASP A 286 -43.47 12.80 -13.66
C ASP A 286 -43.44 14.09 -12.82
N PRO A 287 -43.94 15.21 -13.36
CA PRO A 287 -44.05 16.49 -12.66
C PRO A 287 -45.19 16.58 -11.63
N ARG A 288 -46.12 15.61 -11.60
CA ARG A 288 -47.31 15.65 -10.72
C ARG A 288 -47.07 15.05 -9.32
N GLY A 289 -45.84 14.64 -9.02
CA GLY A 289 -45.38 14.42 -7.63
C GLY A 289 -45.94 13.18 -6.93
N GLY A 290 -46.53 12.24 -7.66
CA GLY A 290 -47.12 11.02 -7.08
C GLY A 290 -46.25 9.76 -7.25
N GLN A 291 -45.63 9.58 -8.42
CA GLN A 291 -44.94 8.32 -8.75
C GLN A 291 -43.43 8.45 -8.65
N SER A 292 -42.84 7.68 -7.72
CA SER A 292 -41.38 7.59 -7.55
C SER A 292 -40.71 6.62 -8.54
N ARG A 293 -41.51 5.89 -9.34
CA ARG A 293 -41.06 4.86 -10.29
C ARG A 293 -41.81 4.97 -11.61
N MET A 294 -41.26 4.35 -12.66
CA MET A 294 -41.85 4.36 -14.02
C MET A 294 -42.67 3.08 -14.24
N ILE A 295 -43.87 3.21 -14.80
CA ILE A 295 -44.74 2.07 -15.15
C ILE A 295 -44.19 1.29 -16.35
N GLY A 296 -44.41 -0.03 -16.42
CA GLY A 296 -43.85 -0.91 -17.45
C GLY A 296 -44.21 -0.49 -18.87
N VAL A 297 -45.47 -0.10 -19.11
CA VAL A 297 -45.92 0.40 -20.41
C VAL A 297 -45.15 1.65 -20.89
N GLU A 298 -44.66 2.49 -19.98
CA GLU A 298 -43.84 3.66 -20.30
C GLU A 298 -42.39 3.27 -20.64
N ILE A 299 -41.89 2.16 -20.08
CA ILE A 299 -40.61 1.55 -20.49
C ILE A 299 -40.73 0.97 -21.90
N HIS A 300 -41.82 0.26 -22.19
CA HIS A 300 -42.11 -0.22 -23.55
C HIS A 300 -42.21 0.93 -24.55
N ALA A 301 -42.81 2.06 -24.17
CA ALA A 301 -42.85 3.27 -24.98
C ALA A 301 -41.46 3.88 -25.20
N SER A 302 -40.62 3.90 -24.17
CA SER A 302 -39.23 4.36 -24.27
C SER A 302 -38.40 3.47 -25.22
N MET A 303 -38.58 2.15 -25.14
CA MET A 303 -37.97 1.18 -26.06
C MET A 303 -38.48 1.37 -27.50
N LEU A 304 -39.79 1.51 -27.69
CA LEU A 304 -40.38 1.76 -29.01
C LEU A 304 -39.89 3.10 -29.59
N ALA A 305 -39.84 4.17 -28.80
CA ALA A 305 -39.34 5.47 -29.23
C ALA A 305 -37.86 5.42 -29.67
N GLN A 306 -37.04 4.67 -28.92
CA GLN A 306 -35.63 4.42 -29.28
C GLN A 306 -35.51 3.63 -30.60
N LEU A 307 -36.40 2.65 -30.82
CA LEU A 307 -36.45 1.85 -32.04
C LEU A 307 -36.88 2.70 -33.24
N LEU A 308 -37.94 3.50 -33.10
CA LEU A 308 -38.44 4.42 -34.13
C LEU A 308 -37.41 5.49 -34.52
N ASP A 309 -36.57 5.92 -33.59
CA ASP A 309 -35.44 6.82 -33.85
C ASP A 309 -34.25 6.11 -34.53
N LYS A 310 -34.28 4.78 -34.62
CA LYS A 310 -33.15 3.94 -35.03
C LYS A 310 -31.90 4.21 -34.20
N ALA A 311 -32.09 4.57 -32.92
CA ALA A 311 -31.05 5.10 -32.05
C ALA A 311 -30.33 4.00 -31.26
N LEU A 312 -29.43 3.28 -31.94
CA LEU A 312 -28.47 2.39 -31.29
C LEU A 312 -27.28 3.18 -30.73
N PRO A 313 -26.98 3.07 -29.43
CA PRO A 313 -25.79 3.69 -28.86
C PRO A 313 -24.52 2.99 -29.39
N ARG A 314 -23.44 3.75 -29.55
CA ARG A 314 -22.15 3.19 -29.99
C ARG A 314 -21.49 2.48 -28.80
N SER A 315 -21.10 1.23 -28.95
CA SER A 315 -20.39 0.53 -27.87
C SER A 315 -18.95 1.00 -27.76
N VAL A 316 -18.44 1.12 -26.52
CA VAL A 316 -17.00 1.32 -26.30
C VAL A 316 -16.29 0.01 -26.62
N PRO A 317 -15.32 0.00 -27.57
CA PRO A 317 -14.61 -1.22 -27.92
C PRO A 317 -13.92 -1.85 -26.70
N GLY A 318 -14.00 -3.17 -26.56
CA GLY A 318 -13.43 -3.88 -25.41
C GLY A 318 -11.92 -3.62 -25.22
N TRP A 319 -11.16 -3.49 -26.31
CA TRP A 319 -9.73 -3.17 -26.25
C TRP A 319 -9.46 -1.79 -25.63
N ALA A 320 -10.35 -0.81 -25.82
CA ALA A 320 -10.19 0.53 -25.26
C ALA A 320 -10.40 0.51 -23.75
N GLN A 321 -11.31 -0.34 -23.25
CA GLN A 321 -11.49 -0.57 -21.82
C GLN A 321 -10.26 -1.26 -21.20
N ILE A 322 -9.68 -2.25 -21.90
CA ILE A 322 -8.42 -2.91 -21.51
C ILE A 322 -7.28 -1.90 -21.44
N LEU A 323 -7.12 -1.07 -22.47
CA LEU A 323 -6.09 -0.05 -22.51
C LEU A 323 -6.25 0.94 -21.36
N GLY A 324 -7.47 1.43 -21.09
CA GLY A 324 -7.75 2.33 -19.98
C GLY A 324 -7.39 1.73 -18.61
N ALA A 325 -7.71 0.46 -18.38
CA ALA A 325 -7.35 -0.25 -17.15
C ALA A 325 -5.83 -0.40 -17.00
N VAL A 326 -5.12 -0.76 -18.07
CA VAL A 326 -3.65 -0.85 -18.08
C VAL A 326 -3.04 0.52 -17.78
N VAL A 327 -3.53 1.58 -18.41
CA VAL A 327 -3.07 2.95 -18.15
C VAL A 327 -3.30 3.35 -16.69
N ALA A 328 -4.47 3.04 -16.11
CA ALA A 328 -4.76 3.33 -14.70
C ALA A 328 -3.78 2.60 -13.75
N VAL A 329 -3.51 1.32 -13.98
CA VAL A 329 -2.52 0.56 -13.20
C VAL A 329 -1.11 1.14 -13.36
N LEU A 330 -0.69 1.42 -14.60
CA LEU A 330 0.63 2.01 -14.87
C LEU A 330 0.81 3.39 -14.22
N LEU A 331 -0.24 4.21 -14.20
CA LEU A 331 -0.25 5.50 -13.52
C LEU A 331 -0.11 5.34 -11.99
N GLY A 332 -0.75 4.32 -11.40
CA GLY A 332 -0.59 4.00 -9.97
C GLY A 332 0.84 3.57 -9.64
N MET A 333 1.43 2.72 -10.48
CA MET A 333 2.83 2.29 -10.37
C MET A 333 3.79 3.48 -10.53
N ALA A 334 3.57 4.33 -11.54
CA ALA A 334 4.40 5.50 -11.80
C ALA A 334 4.34 6.51 -10.64
N THR A 335 3.14 6.73 -10.08
CA THR A 335 2.95 7.60 -8.92
C THR A 335 3.69 7.06 -7.68
N ALA A 336 3.66 5.75 -7.44
CA ALA A 336 4.38 5.12 -6.34
C ALA A 336 5.91 5.19 -6.49
N ALA A 337 6.42 5.15 -7.73
CA ALA A 337 7.84 5.20 -8.03
C ALA A 337 8.40 6.64 -8.20
N ALA A 338 7.52 7.64 -8.32
CA ALA A 338 7.91 9.01 -8.58
C ALA A 338 8.69 9.64 -7.41
N ARG A 339 9.81 10.29 -7.74
CA ARG A 339 10.60 11.09 -6.80
C ARG A 339 10.35 12.57 -7.07
N ALA A 340 9.32 13.12 -6.43
CA ALA A 340 8.93 14.52 -6.57
C ALA A 340 8.60 15.13 -5.20
N ARG A 341 8.47 16.46 -5.14
CA ARG A 341 8.06 17.14 -3.90
C ARG A 341 6.62 16.74 -3.56
N PRO A 342 6.24 16.67 -2.26
CA PRO A 342 4.91 16.19 -1.85
C PRO A 342 3.74 16.90 -2.56
N TRP A 343 3.82 18.22 -2.74
CA TRP A 343 2.78 18.99 -3.43
C TRP A 343 2.67 18.66 -4.92
N GLN A 344 3.78 18.31 -5.59
CA GLN A 344 3.77 17.90 -7.01
C GLN A 344 3.09 16.54 -7.17
N LEU A 345 3.35 15.62 -6.24
CA LEU A 345 2.66 14.32 -6.19
C LEU A 345 1.17 14.51 -5.90
N ALA A 346 0.82 15.35 -4.92
CA ALA A 346 -0.58 15.64 -4.59
C ALA A 346 -1.34 16.23 -5.80
N LEU A 347 -0.73 17.19 -6.50
CA LEU A 347 -1.29 17.75 -7.72
C LEU A 347 -1.44 16.69 -8.83
N GLY A 348 -0.41 15.86 -9.03
CA GLY A 348 -0.46 14.78 -10.01
C GLY A 348 -1.55 13.74 -9.73
N VAL A 349 -1.75 13.37 -8.46
CA VAL A 349 -2.85 12.49 -8.03
C VAL A 349 -4.20 13.15 -8.26
N ALA A 350 -4.35 14.43 -7.89
CA ALA A 350 -5.60 15.17 -8.10
C ALA A 350 -5.98 15.22 -9.59
N VAL A 351 -5.02 15.46 -10.48
CA VAL A 351 -5.24 15.44 -11.94
C VAL A 351 -5.67 14.05 -12.42
N GLN A 352 -5.04 12.98 -11.94
CA GLN A 352 -5.40 11.61 -12.31
C GLN A 352 -6.82 11.25 -11.84
N LEU A 353 -7.17 11.56 -10.59
CA LEU A 353 -8.51 11.32 -10.06
C LEU A 353 -9.57 12.15 -10.79
N ALA A 354 -9.27 13.41 -11.11
CA ALA A 354 -10.14 14.24 -11.94
C ALA A 354 -10.33 13.63 -13.34
N ALA A 355 -9.26 13.12 -13.95
CA ALA A 355 -9.36 12.43 -15.24
C ALA A 355 -10.24 11.18 -15.17
N PHE A 356 -10.08 10.34 -14.14
CA PHE A 356 -10.94 9.17 -13.93
C PHE A 356 -12.41 9.55 -13.68
N ALA A 357 -12.66 10.64 -12.98
CA ALA A 357 -14.01 11.13 -12.73
C ALA A 357 -14.68 11.73 -13.97
N VAL A 358 -13.93 12.50 -14.78
CA VAL A 358 -14.48 13.27 -15.91
C VAL A 358 -14.55 12.44 -17.19
N PHE A 359 -13.57 11.56 -17.45
CA PHE A 359 -13.48 10.82 -18.71
C PHE A 359 -14.74 9.99 -19.05
N PRO A 360 -15.36 9.24 -18.12
CA PRO A 360 -16.61 8.53 -18.41
C PRO A 360 -17.74 9.44 -18.88
N PHE A 361 -17.81 10.69 -18.38
CA PHE A 361 -18.80 11.68 -18.81
C PHE A 361 -18.49 12.20 -20.21
N LEU A 362 -17.22 12.36 -20.57
CA LEU A 362 -16.83 12.73 -21.94
C LEU A 362 -17.19 11.63 -22.94
N VAL A 363 -16.98 10.36 -22.56
CA VAL A 363 -17.37 9.20 -23.38
C VAL A 363 -18.89 9.14 -23.58
N ALA A 364 -19.67 9.31 -22.50
CA ALA A 364 -21.13 9.38 -22.58
C ALA A 364 -21.62 10.55 -23.45
N ARG A 365 -21.03 11.75 -23.27
CA ARG A 365 -21.33 12.95 -24.08
C ARG A 365 -21.01 12.75 -25.56
N ALA A 366 -20.01 11.93 -25.89
CA ALA A 366 -19.67 11.57 -27.26
C ALA A 366 -20.64 10.55 -27.89
N GLY A 367 -21.69 10.13 -27.17
CA GLY A 367 -22.73 9.22 -27.66
C GLY A 367 -22.36 7.74 -27.56
N PHE A 368 -21.34 7.40 -26.77
CA PHE A 368 -21.00 6.02 -26.48
C PHE A 368 -21.81 5.48 -25.30
N ASP A 369 -22.19 4.22 -25.39
CA ASP A 369 -22.73 3.45 -24.29
C ASP A 369 -21.67 3.29 -23.18
N THR A 370 -22.02 3.71 -21.98
CA THR A 370 -21.16 3.56 -20.79
C THR A 370 -21.71 2.57 -19.76
N LEU A 371 -22.74 1.80 -20.11
CA LEU A 371 -23.22 0.68 -19.30
C LEU A 371 -22.19 -0.45 -19.38
N GLY A 372 -21.68 -0.90 -18.22
CA GLY A 372 -20.54 -1.82 -18.17
C GLY A 372 -19.17 -1.16 -18.31
N PHE A 373 -19.09 0.17 -18.46
CA PHE A 373 -17.82 0.89 -18.53
C PHE A 373 -17.19 1.02 -17.12
N PRO A 374 -15.94 0.59 -16.88
CA PRO A 374 -15.35 0.48 -15.54
C PRO A 374 -14.85 1.82 -14.97
N ALA A 375 -15.77 2.76 -14.73
CA ALA A 375 -15.44 4.11 -14.28
C ALA A 375 -14.90 4.15 -12.85
N VAL A 376 -15.42 3.30 -11.96
CA VAL A 376 -14.95 3.12 -10.58
C VAL A 376 -13.80 2.10 -10.51
N GLY A 377 -13.80 1.13 -11.44
CA GLY A 377 -12.72 0.15 -11.57
C GLY A 377 -11.35 0.79 -11.76
N TRP A 378 -11.23 1.78 -12.64
CA TRP A 378 -9.94 2.45 -12.91
C TRP A 378 -9.28 3.07 -11.67
N PRO A 379 -9.93 3.95 -10.89
CA PRO A 379 -9.32 4.49 -9.67
C PRO A 379 -9.08 3.41 -8.61
N ALA A 380 -9.91 2.37 -8.52
CA ALA A 380 -9.68 1.26 -7.60
C ALA A 380 -8.42 0.45 -7.96
N GLY A 381 -8.26 0.08 -9.24
CA GLY A 381 -7.05 -0.59 -9.72
C GLY A 381 -5.80 0.27 -9.59
N TRP A 382 -5.91 1.56 -9.89
CA TRP A 382 -4.84 2.54 -9.65
C TRP A 382 -4.39 2.53 -8.18
N LEU A 383 -5.34 2.54 -7.23
CA LEU A 383 -5.03 2.55 -5.79
C LEU A 383 -4.34 1.26 -5.35
N ILE A 384 -4.84 0.10 -5.79
CA ILE A 384 -4.22 -1.19 -5.47
C ILE A 384 -2.78 -1.24 -6.01
N ALA A 385 -2.56 -0.80 -7.24
CA ALA A 385 -1.24 -0.75 -7.86
C ALA A 385 -0.29 0.20 -7.11
N TYR A 386 -0.77 1.39 -6.74
CA TYR A 386 -0.02 2.36 -5.94
C TYR A 386 0.41 1.77 -4.59
N VAL A 387 -0.51 1.13 -3.86
CA VAL A 387 -0.22 0.50 -2.55
C VAL A 387 0.76 -0.65 -2.72
N ALA A 388 0.57 -1.53 -3.70
CA ALA A 388 1.43 -2.68 -3.96
C ALA A 388 2.87 -2.27 -4.25
N VAL A 389 3.07 -1.33 -5.19
CA VAL A 389 4.40 -0.83 -5.55
C VAL A 389 5.04 -0.07 -4.39
N SER A 390 4.28 0.77 -3.69
CA SER A 390 4.80 1.51 -2.53
C SER A 390 5.26 0.59 -1.41
N ALA A 391 4.50 -0.48 -1.12
CA ALA A 391 4.87 -1.49 -0.13
C ALA A 391 6.16 -2.24 -0.54
N ALA A 392 6.25 -2.64 -1.81
CA ALA A 392 7.45 -3.30 -2.34
C ALA A 392 8.68 -2.40 -2.24
N LEU A 393 8.59 -1.14 -2.65
CA LEU A 393 9.69 -0.17 -2.58
C LEU A 393 10.12 0.08 -1.12
N ARG A 394 9.18 0.21 -0.19
CA ARG A 394 9.50 0.34 1.24
C ARG A 394 10.23 -0.88 1.79
N ALA A 395 9.79 -2.09 1.41
CA ALA A 395 10.43 -3.33 1.83
C ALA A 395 11.87 -3.46 1.30
N ILE A 396 12.13 -3.04 0.06
CA ILE A 396 13.50 -2.99 -0.51
C ILE A 396 14.38 -2.04 0.29
N ASN A 397 13.89 -0.82 0.51
CA ASN A 397 14.65 0.21 1.23
C ASN A 397 14.95 -0.21 2.68
N ALA A 398 14.01 -0.91 3.33
CA ALA A 398 14.21 -1.47 4.66
C ALA A 398 15.29 -2.55 4.68
N ALA A 399 15.24 -3.51 3.75
CA ALA A 399 16.23 -4.58 3.64
C ALA A 399 17.64 -4.03 3.36
N GLN A 400 17.76 -3.00 2.51
CA GLN A 400 19.04 -2.35 2.24
C GLN A 400 19.61 -1.64 3.48
N ARG A 401 18.75 -1.01 4.29
CA ARG A 401 19.17 -0.39 5.55
C ARG A 401 19.62 -1.43 6.57
N GLU A 402 18.90 -2.54 6.71
CA GLU A 402 19.27 -3.64 7.60
C GLU A 402 20.60 -4.27 7.20
N PHE A 403 20.80 -4.53 5.90
CA PHE A 403 22.07 -5.02 5.38
C PHE A 403 23.22 -4.04 5.66
N ALA A 404 22.99 -2.74 5.43
CA ALA A 404 23.99 -1.72 5.73
C ALA A 404 24.29 -1.64 7.23
N GLN A 405 23.29 -1.76 8.11
CA GLN A 405 23.47 -1.83 9.56
C GLN A 405 24.27 -3.05 9.98
N GLY A 406 23.96 -4.23 9.43
CA GLY A 406 24.68 -5.47 9.73
C GLY A 406 26.14 -5.44 9.26
N ALA A 407 26.42 -4.80 8.12
CA ALA A 407 27.78 -4.63 7.61
C ALA A 407 28.60 -3.65 8.48
N LEU A 408 28.01 -2.52 8.88
CA LEU A 408 28.65 -1.53 9.76
C LEU A 408 28.81 -2.06 11.20
N GLY A 409 27.87 -2.88 11.68
CA GLY A 409 27.84 -3.45 13.02
C GLY A 409 28.99 -4.41 13.34
N LYS A 410 29.76 -4.84 12.33
CA LYS A 410 31.00 -5.61 12.53
C LYS A 410 32.15 -4.76 13.05
N TYR A 411 32.09 -3.44 12.88
CA TYR A 411 33.18 -2.51 13.20
C TYR A 411 32.74 -1.37 14.11
N LEU A 412 31.44 -1.16 14.29
CA LEU A 412 30.87 -0.04 15.04
C LEU A 412 29.72 -0.52 15.95
N PRO A 413 29.54 0.09 17.13
CA PRO A 413 28.36 -0.14 17.95
C PRO A 413 27.07 0.13 17.16
N ARG A 414 25.98 -0.60 17.46
CA ARG A 414 24.68 -0.47 16.74
C ARG A 414 24.14 0.95 16.72
N SER A 415 24.31 1.69 17.82
CA SER A 415 23.92 3.10 17.96
C SER A 415 24.67 4.00 16.97
N VAL A 416 25.97 3.78 16.81
CA VAL A 416 26.85 4.52 15.89
C VAL A 416 26.54 4.18 14.44
N ALA A 417 26.37 2.89 14.11
CA ALA A 417 25.97 2.45 12.77
C ALA A 417 24.60 3.01 12.34
N ALA A 418 23.63 3.05 13.26
CA ALA A 418 22.31 3.62 13.02
C ALA A 418 22.38 5.14 12.78
N GLU A 419 23.19 5.86 13.56
CA GLU A 419 23.39 7.30 13.40
C GLU A 419 24.08 7.66 12.07
N ILE A 420 25.09 6.87 11.67
CA ILE A 420 25.76 6.98 10.37
C ILE A 420 24.78 6.83 9.20
N LEU A 421 23.87 5.86 9.27
CA LEU A 421 22.88 5.63 8.22
C LEU A 421 21.78 6.68 8.19
N ARG A 422 21.52 7.35 9.32
CA ARG A 422 20.62 8.51 9.39
C ARG A 422 21.28 9.76 8.83
N ASN A 423 22.57 9.97 9.12
CA ASN A 423 23.32 11.17 8.76
C ASN A 423 24.65 10.84 8.07
N PRO A 424 24.64 10.39 6.79
CA PRO A 424 25.86 10.00 6.07
C PRO A 424 26.88 11.13 5.93
N GLU A 425 26.43 12.39 5.95
CA GLU A 425 27.28 13.57 5.80
C GLU A 425 28.26 13.78 6.98
N ARG A 426 27.99 13.18 8.15
CA ARG A 426 28.92 13.19 9.30
C ARG A 426 30.19 12.38 9.07
N LEU A 427 30.23 11.53 8.03
CA LEU A 427 31.40 10.73 7.63
C LEU A 427 32.22 11.36 6.48
N ARG A 428 32.05 12.65 6.19
CA ARG A 428 32.82 13.30 5.13
C ARG A 428 34.34 13.15 5.33
N LEU A 429 35.08 13.10 4.22
CA LEU A 429 36.52 12.84 4.08
C LEU A 429 37.46 13.90 4.70
N HIS A 430 37.02 14.61 5.75
CA HIS A 430 37.83 15.60 6.43
C HIS A 430 38.07 15.10 7.86
N GLY A 431 39.33 14.91 8.22
CA GLY A 431 39.70 14.63 9.61
C GLY A 431 39.32 15.82 10.49
N GLU A 432 38.65 15.55 11.61
CA GLU A 432 38.31 16.55 12.62
C GLU A 432 39.23 16.36 13.83
N LYS A 433 39.76 17.45 14.37
CA LYS A 433 40.53 17.41 15.63
C LYS A 433 39.55 17.20 16.77
N ARG A 434 39.70 16.09 17.51
CA ARG A 434 38.84 15.70 18.62
C ARG A 434 39.67 15.21 19.80
N GLU A 435 39.16 15.47 20.99
CA GLU A 435 39.66 14.82 22.20
C GLU A 435 39.03 13.45 22.32
N ILE A 436 39.86 12.41 22.44
CA ILE A 436 39.43 11.01 22.50
C ILE A 436 40.19 10.24 23.56
N PHE A 437 39.56 9.21 24.11
CA PHE A 437 40.25 8.18 24.88
C PHE A 437 40.74 7.11 23.91
N CYS A 438 42.04 6.86 23.87
CA CYS A 438 42.69 5.90 23.00
C CYS A 438 43.09 4.68 23.83
N LEU A 439 42.85 3.48 23.31
CA LEU A 439 43.21 2.21 23.94
C LEU A 439 44.01 1.34 22.96
N PHE A 440 45.09 0.78 23.47
CA PHE A 440 45.88 -0.26 22.80
C PHE A 440 45.99 -1.46 23.73
N SER A 441 45.79 -2.67 23.19
CA SER A 441 46.12 -3.91 23.87
C SER A 441 47.25 -4.65 23.18
N ASP A 442 47.88 -5.60 23.86
CA ASP A 442 48.87 -6.53 23.30
C ASP A 442 48.88 -7.81 24.13
N LEU A 443 49.24 -8.94 23.52
CA LEU A 443 49.36 -10.22 24.21
C LEU A 443 50.83 -10.55 24.48
N GLU A 444 51.18 -10.62 25.75
CA GLU A 444 52.57 -10.88 26.15
C GLU A 444 53.12 -12.18 25.53
N GLY A 445 54.24 -12.05 24.83
CA GLY A 445 54.95 -13.21 24.29
C GLY A 445 54.28 -13.84 23.07
N PHE A 446 53.30 -13.18 22.44
CA PHE A 446 52.61 -13.72 21.26
C PHE A 446 53.56 -14.12 20.13
N THR A 447 54.58 -13.33 19.82
CA THR A 447 55.59 -13.70 18.80
C THR A 447 56.27 -15.04 19.11
N LYS A 448 56.57 -15.32 20.38
CA LYS A 448 57.14 -16.63 20.78
C LYS A 448 56.12 -17.75 20.60
N LEU A 449 54.85 -17.47 20.91
CA LEU A 449 53.74 -18.41 20.73
C LEU A 449 53.57 -18.78 19.24
N THR A 450 53.71 -17.82 18.32
CA THR A 450 53.60 -18.08 16.87
C THR A 450 54.68 -19.01 16.30
N HIS A 451 55.82 -19.13 16.98
CA HIS A 451 56.88 -20.08 16.59
C HIS A 451 56.70 -21.48 17.19
N ALA A 452 55.87 -21.63 18.22
CA ALA A 452 55.74 -22.85 19.00
C ALA A 452 54.46 -23.65 18.70
N VAL A 453 53.57 -23.12 17.85
CA VAL A 453 52.23 -23.68 17.59
C VAL A 453 51.99 -23.70 16.08
N GLU A 454 51.28 -24.72 15.61
CA GLU A 454 50.93 -24.89 14.19
C GLU A 454 50.13 -23.70 13.63
N PRO A 455 50.37 -23.28 12.37
CA PRO A 455 49.76 -22.10 11.77
C PRO A 455 48.23 -22.06 11.83
N GLU A 456 47.52 -23.17 11.57
CA GLU A 456 46.05 -23.17 11.63
C GLU A 456 45.54 -22.99 13.06
N MET A 457 46.26 -23.51 14.06
CA MET A 457 45.90 -23.36 15.47
C MET A 457 46.14 -21.93 15.93
N ILE A 458 47.26 -21.31 15.53
CA ILE A 458 47.54 -19.89 15.80
C ILE A 458 46.47 -18.97 15.20
N ALA A 459 46.05 -19.20 13.95
CA ALA A 459 45.02 -18.38 13.34
C ALA A 459 43.69 -18.48 14.11
N ARG A 460 43.31 -19.67 14.60
CA ARG A 460 42.10 -19.85 15.43
C ARG A 460 42.22 -19.16 16.78
N LEU A 461 43.36 -19.33 17.47
CA LEU A 461 43.62 -18.70 18.77
C LEU A 461 43.61 -17.19 18.68
N LEU A 462 44.27 -16.62 17.66
CA LEU A 462 44.30 -15.19 17.42
C LEU A 462 42.91 -14.64 17.15
N ASN A 463 42.12 -15.30 16.27
CA ASN A 463 40.76 -14.85 15.97
C ASN A 463 39.85 -14.91 17.22
N ASP A 464 39.88 -16.00 18.00
CA ASP A 464 39.08 -16.09 19.24
C ASP A 464 39.49 -15.04 20.28
N TYR A 465 40.79 -14.76 20.41
CA TYR A 465 41.31 -13.72 21.29
C TYR A 465 40.85 -12.31 20.85
N LEU A 466 41.07 -11.96 19.57
CA LEU A 466 40.66 -10.67 19.02
C LEU A 466 39.14 -10.49 19.06
N ASP A 467 38.36 -11.54 18.82
CA ASP A 467 36.89 -11.51 18.90
C ASP A 467 36.41 -11.21 20.33
N LYS A 468 36.99 -11.86 21.35
CA LYS A 468 36.67 -11.61 22.76
C LYS A 468 36.98 -10.17 23.17
N LEU A 469 38.15 -9.67 22.81
CA LEU A 469 38.54 -8.30 23.12
C LEU A 469 37.70 -7.26 22.36
N SER A 470 37.39 -7.54 21.09
CA SER A 470 36.52 -6.69 20.28
C SER A 470 35.11 -6.59 20.87
N ALA A 471 34.56 -7.70 21.37
CA ALA A 471 33.27 -7.72 22.04
C ALA A 471 33.25 -6.80 23.28
N VAL A 472 34.32 -6.83 24.09
CA VAL A 472 34.45 -5.94 25.27
C VAL A 472 34.43 -4.46 24.86
N VAL A 473 35.22 -4.08 23.84
CA VAL A 473 35.25 -2.70 23.33
C VAL A 473 33.85 -2.25 22.90
N LEU A 474 33.15 -3.07 22.12
CA LEU A 474 31.82 -2.75 21.59
C LEU A 474 30.75 -2.69 22.70
N GLU A 475 30.80 -3.58 23.69
CA GLU A 475 29.90 -3.59 24.85
C GLU A 475 30.04 -2.30 25.68
N HIS A 476 31.26 -1.78 25.76
CA HIS A 476 31.58 -0.54 26.47
C HIS A 476 31.46 0.70 25.56
N GLY A 477 30.85 0.56 24.39
CA GLY A 477 30.54 1.68 23.48
C GLY A 477 31.75 2.30 22.78
N GLY A 478 32.87 1.59 22.72
CA GLY A 478 34.07 2.01 21.98
C GLY A 478 33.96 1.77 20.49
N THR A 479 34.74 2.53 19.72
CA THR A 479 34.90 2.34 18.28
C THR A 479 36.19 1.54 18.02
N LEU A 480 36.08 0.40 17.33
CA LEU A 480 37.24 -0.37 16.90
C LEU A 480 37.92 0.33 15.73
N ASP A 481 39.23 0.58 15.85
CA ASP A 481 40.03 1.23 14.82
C ASP A 481 40.67 0.21 13.87
N LYS A 482 41.53 -0.67 14.41
CA LYS A 482 42.22 -1.71 13.67
C LYS A 482 42.80 -2.77 14.59
N PHE A 483 43.20 -3.90 13.98
CA PHE A 483 44.08 -4.89 14.59
C PHE A 483 45.52 -4.65 14.13
N VAL A 484 46.48 -4.74 15.04
CA VAL A 484 47.92 -4.65 14.74
C VAL A 484 48.60 -5.91 15.28
N GLY A 485 48.65 -6.97 14.48
CA GLY A 485 49.07 -8.29 14.98
C GLY A 485 48.04 -8.85 15.96
N ASP A 486 48.44 -9.05 17.20
CA ASP A 486 47.63 -9.46 18.36
C ASP A 486 47.05 -8.27 19.15
N ALA A 487 47.34 -7.04 18.74
CA ALA A 487 46.82 -5.84 19.38
C ALA A 487 45.42 -5.46 18.89
N VAL A 488 44.55 -5.06 19.83
CA VAL A 488 43.29 -4.36 19.55
C VAL A 488 43.50 -2.87 19.79
N VAL A 489 43.15 -2.06 18.77
CA VAL A 489 43.18 -0.60 18.85
C VAL A 489 41.76 -0.07 18.83
N ALA A 490 41.42 0.75 19.81
CA ALA A 490 40.07 1.32 19.94
C ALA A 490 40.10 2.75 20.50
N PHE A 491 39.00 3.48 20.33
CA PHE A 491 38.83 4.79 20.93
C PHE A 491 37.38 5.12 21.31
N TRP A 492 37.24 6.07 22.25
CA TRP A 492 35.97 6.67 22.69
C TRP A 492 36.01 8.19 22.47
N GLY A 493 34.87 8.83 22.26
CA GLY A 493 34.77 10.26 21.89
C GLY A 493 34.52 10.51 20.38
N ALA A 494 34.57 9.47 19.56
CA ALA A 494 34.26 9.57 18.13
C ALA A 494 33.66 8.27 17.56
N PRO A 495 32.76 8.34 16.55
CA PRO A 495 32.21 9.55 15.92
C PRO A 495 31.20 10.31 16.79
N ILE A 496 30.74 9.71 17.89
CA ILE A 496 29.86 10.32 18.89
C ILE A 496 30.63 10.35 20.21
N ALA A 497 30.65 11.51 20.87
CA ALA A 497 31.21 11.68 22.20
C ALA A 497 30.09 11.66 23.24
N TYR A 498 30.42 11.16 24.43
CA TYR A 498 29.51 11.09 25.56
C TYR A 498 30.24 11.52 26.84
N PRO A 499 29.52 12.03 27.85
CA PRO A 499 30.12 12.52 29.09
C PRO A 499 30.91 11.46 29.88
N ASP A 500 30.53 10.19 29.77
CA ASP A 500 31.07 9.05 30.50
C ASP A 500 32.09 8.21 29.68
N ASP A 501 32.58 8.72 28.55
CA ASP A 501 33.53 8.01 27.69
C ASP A 501 34.83 7.61 28.43
N GLY A 502 35.28 8.42 29.39
CA GLY A 502 36.44 8.11 30.23
C GLY A 502 36.20 6.91 31.17
N GLU A 503 35.03 6.87 31.81
CA GLU A 503 34.61 5.74 32.65
C GLU A 503 34.55 4.45 31.81
N ARG A 504 33.93 4.53 30.63
CA ARG A 504 33.76 3.39 29.73
C ARG A 504 35.07 2.88 29.15
N ALA A 505 36.00 3.76 28.78
CA ALA A 505 37.33 3.37 28.30
C ALA A 505 38.13 2.61 29.37
N VAL A 506 38.11 3.08 30.63
CA VAL A 506 38.81 2.40 31.74
C VAL A 506 38.14 1.08 32.09
N LYS A 507 36.80 1.03 32.18
CA LYS A 507 36.08 -0.23 32.40
C LYS A 507 36.33 -1.24 31.29
N ALA A 508 36.43 -0.78 30.03
CA ALA A 508 36.80 -1.62 28.91
C ALA A 508 38.21 -2.19 29.08
N ALA A 509 39.19 -1.38 29.48
CA ALA A 509 40.55 -1.85 29.76
C ALA A 509 40.60 -2.94 30.85
N ILE A 510 39.86 -2.75 31.93
CA ILE A 510 39.71 -3.73 33.02
C ILE A 510 39.05 -5.01 32.50
N ALA A 511 37.95 -4.89 31.77
CA ALA A 511 37.23 -6.02 31.21
C ALA A 511 38.06 -6.78 30.15
N MET A 512 38.89 -6.08 29.36
CA MET A 512 39.82 -6.68 28.40
C MET A 512 40.89 -7.50 29.12
N TYR A 513 41.44 -7.01 30.23
CA TYR A 513 42.34 -7.79 31.07
C TYR A 513 41.67 -9.06 31.61
N HIS A 514 40.45 -8.98 32.14
CA HIS A 514 39.72 -10.16 32.63
C HIS A 514 39.39 -11.15 31.50
N ALA A 515 38.98 -10.66 30.33
CA ALA A 515 38.73 -11.48 29.15
C ALA A 515 40.02 -12.19 28.68
N GLY A 516 41.16 -11.49 28.72
CA GLY A 516 42.47 -12.05 28.45
C GLY A 516 42.89 -13.12 29.44
N GLU A 517 42.69 -12.91 30.74
CA GLU A 517 42.94 -13.91 31.78
C GLU A 517 42.05 -15.15 31.62
N ALA A 518 40.77 -14.95 31.29
CA ALA A 518 39.86 -16.06 30.99
C ALA A 518 40.29 -16.84 29.73
N PHE A 519 40.73 -16.14 28.69
CA PHE A 519 41.29 -16.77 27.48
C PHE A 519 42.54 -17.60 27.81
N ARG A 520 43.46 -17.03 28.58
CA ARG A 520 44.69 -17.68 29.04
C ARG A 520 44.43 -18.94 29.86
N ARG A 521 43.44 -18.92 30.77
CA ARG A 521 43.08 -20.08 31.61
C ARG A 521 42.39 -21.20 30.83
N ASN A 522 41.66 -20.86 29.77
CA ASN A 522 40.91 -21.79 28.94
C ASN A 522 41.65 -22.19 27.65
N ALA A 523 42.97 -22.05 27.62
CA ALA A 523 43.78 -22.43 26.46
C ALA A 523 43.57 -23.92 26.11
N PRO A 524 43.38 -24.28 24.82
CA PRO A 524 43.21 -25.66 24.40
C PRO A 524 44.40 -26.56 24.82
N PRO A 525 44.16 -27.87 25.03
CA PRO A 525 45.24 -28.83 25.28
C PRO A 525 46.28 -28.80 24.15
N GLY A 526 47.56 -28.76 24.50
CA GLY A 526 48.67 -28.71 23.55
C GLY A 526 49.16 -27.30 23.19
N VAL A 527 48.53 -26.24 23.72
CA VAL A 527 49.00 -24.86 23.56
C VAL A 527 49.93 -24.49 24.73
N PRO A 528 51.13 -23.92 24.47
CA PRO A 528 52.00 -23.40 25.52
C PRO A 528 51.30 -22.33 26.37
N PRO A 529 51.76 -22.07 27.61
CA PRO A 529 51.19 -21.02 28.45
C PRO A 529 51.14 -19.68 27.72
N ILE A 530 49.94 -19.13 27.59
CA ILE A 530 49.69 -17.83 26.97
C ILE A 530 50.08 -16.73 27.96
N GLY A 531 50.64 -15.60 27.50
CA GLY A 531 51.00 -14.47 28.35
C GLY A 531 49.80 -13.63 28.79
N ARG A 532 50.05 -12.59 29.59
CA ARG A 532 49.00 -11.67 30.05
C ARG A 532 48.61 -10.69 28.94
N THR A 533 47.35 -10.27 28.96
CA THR A 533 46.91 -9.13 28.13
C THR A 533 47.33 -7.84 28.80
N ARG A 534 48.06 -7.00 28.07
CA ARG A 534 48.46 -5.66 28.51
C ARG A 534 47.60 -4.63 27.83
N VAL A 535 47.27 -3.56 28.54
CA VAL A 535 46.42 -2.47 28.03
C VAL A 535 47.01 -1.11 28.39
N GLY A 536 47.07 -0.21 27.42
CA GLY A 536 47.43 1.19 27.59
C GLY A 536 46.27 2.10 27.24
N VAL A 537 45.93 3.04 28.12
CA VAL A 537 44.85 4.02 27.89
C VAL A 537 45.39 5.44 28.05
N HIS A 538 45.08 6.32 27.11
CA HIS A 538 45.45 7.73 27.16
C HIS A 538 44.31 8.61 26.69
N PHE A 539 44.22 9.84 27.23
CA PHE A 539 43.30 10.86 26.78
C PHE A 539 44.06 12.03 26.18
N GLY A 540 43.69 12.44 24.97
CA GLY A 540 44.28 13.61 24.33
C GLY A 540 43.67 13.91 22.97
N GLU A 541 44.19 14.95 22.31
CA GLU A 541 43.76 15.34 20.98
C GLU A 541 44.30 14.41 19.89
N ALA A 542 43.41 13.96 19.01
CA ALA A 542 43.74 13.25 17.77
C ALA A 542 42.90 13.79 16.61
N ILE A 543 43.39 13.60 15.39
CA ILE A 543 42.61 13.84 14.19
C ILE A 543 41.85 12.55 13.88
N VAL A 544 40.53 12.59 13.98
CA VAL A 544 39.65 11.44 13.71
C VAL A 544 38.92 11.68 12.41
N GLY A 545 38.92 10.69 11.52
CA GLY A 545 38.19 10.78 10.27
C GLY A 545 38.50 9.65 9.31
N ASN A 546 38.01 9.81 8.09
CA ASN A 546 38.26 8.92 6.98
C ASN A 546 39.58 9.28 6.30
N PHE A 547 40.60 8.43 6.43
CA PHE A 547 41.92 8.59 5.83
C PHE A 547 42.15 7.54 4.73
N GLY A 548 42.72 7.93 3.59
CA GLY A 548 42.98 7.06 2.44
C GLY A 548 42.72 7.72 1.09
N GLY A 549 42.73 6.93 0.00
CA GLY A 549 42.43 7.37 -1.37
C GLY A 549 41.20 6.69 -1.96
N ASP A 550 40.83 7.00 -3.21
CA ASP A 550 39.56 6.61 -3.87
C ASP A 550 39.20 5.10 -3.83
N GLY A 551 40.18 4.21 -3.61
CA GLY A 551 39.97 2.76 -3.53
C GLY A 551 39.99 2.14 -2.13
N ARG A 552 40.52 2.83 -1.11
CA ARG A 552 40.64 2.29 0.26
C ARG A 552 40.64 3.43 1.27
N ILE A 553 39.54 3.54 2.00
CA ILE A 553 39.31 4.54 3.05
C ILE A 553 39.19 3.80 4.38
N GLN A 554 39.89 4.27 5.40
CA GLN A 554 39.81 3.76 6.76
C GLN A 554 39.40 4.89 7.71
N TYR A 555 38.33 4.68 8.47
CA TYR A 555 37.99 5.55 9.58
C TYR A 555 38.94 5.23 10.75
N THR A 556 39.82 6.16 11.11
CA THR A 556 40.86 5.95 12.12
C THR A 556 41.15 7.24 12.87
N ALA A 557 41.87 7.15 13.98
CA ALA A 557 42.40 8.28 14.72
C ALA A 557 43.92 8.37 14.51
N LEU A 558 44.44 9.57 14.25
CA LEU A 558 45.86 9.85 14.06
C LEU A 558 46.30 10.98 14.98
N GLY A 559 47.40 10.81 15.71
CA GLY A 559 47.94 11.86 16.56
C GLY A 559 48.80 11.35 17.71
N ASP A 560 49.31 12.29 18.49
CA ASP A 560 50.12 12.00 19.68
C ASP A 560 49.35 11.16 20.71
N ALA A 561 48.03 11.34 20.82
CA ALA A 561 47.21 10.59 21.77
C ALA A 561 47.22 9.07 21.51
N MET A 562 47.09 8.67 20.23
CA MET A 562 47.17 7.26 19.82
C MET A 562 48.55 6.66 20.07
N ASN A 563 49.60 7.41 19.72
CA ASN A 563 50.98 6.97 19.94
C ASN A 563 51.31 6.84 21.44
N THR A 564 50.76 7.73 22.26
CA THR A 564 50.96 7.69 23.72
C THR A 564 50.25 6.49 24.34
N ALA A 565 49.01 6.18 23.94
CA ALA A 565 48.33 4.95 24.38
C ALA A 565 49.10 3.68 24.01
N ALA A 566 49.63 3.59 22.78
CA ALA A 566 50.47 2.46 22.36
C ALA A 566 51.76 2.35 23.20
N ARG A 567 52.39 3.48 23.56
CA ARG A 567 53.58 3.50 24.40
C ARG A 567 53.28 3.13 25.86
N LEU A 568 52.09 3.50 26.36
CA LEU A 568 51.64 3.09 27.70
C LEU A 568 51.35 1.60 27.75
N GLU A 569 50.79 1.01 26.69
CA GLU A 569 50.67 -0.45 26.59
C GLU A 569 52.07 -1.07 26.73
N ALA A 570 53.02 -0.67 25.88
CA ALA A 570 54.37 -1.25 25.87
C ALA A 570 55.11 -1.05 27.21
N ALA A 571 54.84 0.05 27.92
CA ALA A 571 55.40 0.37 29.23
C ALA A 571 54.98 -0.63 30.32
N ASN A 572 53.88 -1.37 30.15
CA ASN A 572 53.45 -2.36 31.13
C ASN A 572 54.51 -3.43 31.38
N LYS A 573 55.26 -3.84 30.35
CA LYS A 573 56.29 -4.88 30.45
C LYS A 573 57.45 -4.50 31.40
N PRO A 574 58.18 -3.38 31.21
CA PRO A 574 59.25 -2.99 32.14
C PRO A 574 58.74 -2.58 33.52
N LEU A 575 57.46 -2.26 33.67
CA LEU A 575 56.83 -1.84 34.92
C LEU A 575 56.14 -2.99 35.69
N ASP A 576 56.12 -4.19 35.11
CA ASP A 576 55.43 -5.39 35.63
C ASP A 576 53.92 -5.20 35.89
N THR A 577 53.29 -4.24 35.21
CA THR A 577 51.84 -3.96 35.27
C THR A 577 51.08 -4.67 34.15
N THR A 578 49.75 -4.68 34.21
CA THR A 578 48.91 -5.16 33.09
C THR A 578 48.04 -4.09 32.47
N ILE A 579 47.68 -3.04 33.21
CA ILE A 579 46.95 -1.90 32.66
C ILE A 579 47.67 -0.63 33.09
N LEU A 580 47.91 0.27 32.15
CA LEU A 580 48.41 1.61 32.44
C LEU A 580 47.52 2.67 31.84
N VAL A 581 47.18 3.66 32.64
CA VAL A 581 46.47 4.86 32.22
C VAL A 581 47.31 6.09 32.50
N SER A 582 47.18 7.13 31.69
CA SER A 582 47.84 8.41 31.98
C SER A 582 47.06 9.25 33.00
N ARG A 583 47.72 10.26 33.57
CA ARG A 583 47.08 11.28 34.43
C ARG A 583 45.84 11.89 33.79
N GLU A 584 45.88 12.19 32.50
CA GLU A 584 44.77 12.80 31.78
C GLU A 584 43.51 11.93 31.78
N VAL A 585 43.68 10.59 31.76
CA VAL A 585 42.58 9.63 31.88
C VAL A 585 42.03 9.61 33.31
N LEU A 586 42.91 9.56 34.31
CA LEU A 586 42.54 9.56 35.73
C LEU A 586 41.63 10.76 36.06
N GLU A 587 42.02 11.95 35.60
CA GLU A 587 41.28 13.21 35.84
C GLU A 587 39.89 13.24 35.19
N ARG A 588 39.62 12.40 34.19
CA ARG A 588 38.40 12.46 33.35
C ARG A 588 37.56 11.19 33.39
N CYS A 589 38.05 10.11 33.99
CA CYS A 589 37.30 8.84 34.04
C CYS A 589 36.29 8.78 35.18
N GLY A 590 36.43 9.61 36.22
CA GLY A 590 35.50 9.63 37.36
C GLY A 590 35.51 8.37 38.23
N LEU A 591 36.51 7.49 38.05
CA LEU A 591 36.67 6.25 38.80
C LEU A 591 37.73 6.41 39.90
N ASP A 592 37.60 5.60 40.96
CA ASP A 592 38.60 5.44 42.02
C ASP A 592 39.38 4.13 41.83
N GLY A 593 40.35 3.85 42.72
CA GLY A 593 41.06 2.57 42.74
C GLY A 593 42.28 2.50 41.84
N PHE A 594 42.95 3.64 41.64
CA PHE A 594 44.18 3.71 40.87
C PHE A 594 45.41 3.70 41.78
N ARG A 595 46.39 2.88 41.43
CA ARG A 595 47.71 2.90 42.03
C ARG A 595 48.64 3.81 41.21
N PRO A 596 49.29 4.82 41.81
CA PRO A 596 50.27 5.62 41.09
C PRO A 596 51.56 4.81 40.83
N MET A 597 52.10 4.91 39.61
CA MET A 597 53.27 4.14 39.15
C MET A 597 54.47 5.03 38.77
N GLY A 598 54.39 6.33 39.11
CA GLY A 598 55.44 7.32 38.96
C GLY A 598 55.48 8.02 37.60
N LYS A 599 56.52 8.84 37.40
CA LYS A 599 56.81 9.51 36.12
C LYS A 599 57.68 8.62 35.25
N VAL A 600 57.21 8.35 34.05
CA VAL A 600 57.88 7.45 33.10
C VAL A 600 58.19 8.20 31.80
N GLY A 601 59.46 8.17 31.41
CA GLY A 601 59.93 8.65 30.12
C GLY A 601 59.57 7.65 29.04
N LEU A 602 58.60 8.00 28.19
CA LEU A 602 58.21 7.19 27.04
C LEU A 602 59.13 7.50 25.86
N ARG A 603 59.63 6.45 25.18
CA ARG A 603 60.51 6.59 24.02
C ARG A 603 59.89 7.51 22.96
N GLY A 604 60.62 8.58 22.59
CA GLY A 604 60.18 9.53 21.58
C GLY A 604 59.14 10.56 22.06
N ARG A 605 59.02 10.79 23.37
CA ARG A 605 58.29 11.93 23.96
C ARG A 605 59.27 12.70 24.86
N ALA A 606 59.34 14.02 24.70
CA ALA A 606 60.27 14.85 25.48
C ALA A 606 59.86 15.02 26.94
N THR A 607 58.55 14.98 27.23
CA THR A 607 58.00 15.15 28.57
C THR A 607 57.61 13.78 29.16
N PRO A 608 58.11 13.45 30.37
CA PRO A 608 57.67 12.26 31.10
C PRO A 608 56.16 12.27 31.35
N VAL A 609 55.53 11.09 31.30
CA VAL A 609 54.10 10.92 31.56
C VAL A 609 53.93 10.33 32.96
N GLU A 610 53.00 10.89 33.72
CA GLU A 610 52.57 10.28 34.97
C GLU A 610 51.58 9.16 34.69
N VAL A 611 51.90 7.96 35.17
CA VAL A 611 51.16 6.74 34.86
C VAL A 611 50.57 6.13 36.11
N PHE A 612 49.39 5.55 35.94
CA PHE A 612 48.60 4.93 37.00
C PHE A 612 48.13 3.57 36.53
N GLU A 613 48.05 2.62 37.45
CA GLU A 613 47.49 1.30 37.21
C GLU A 613 46.10 1.22 37.86
N PRO A 614 45.02 0.94 37.11
CA PRO A 614 43.74 0.63 37.71
C PRO A 614 43.81 -0.73 38.39
N VAL A 615 43.49 -0.78 39.69
CA VAL A 615 43.51 -2.00 40.50
C VAL A 615 42.11 -2.22 41.08
N PRO A 616 41.20 -2.91 40.34
CA PRO A 616 39.80 -3.05 40.74
C PRO A 616 39.59 -3.91 42.00
N GLU A 617 40.50 -4.86 42.25
CA GLU A 617 40.41 -5.86 43.33
C GLU A 617 41.72 -5.98 44.16
N GLY A 618 42.35 -4.85 44.52
CA GLY A 618 43.63 -4.83 45.25
C GLY A 618 43.56 -4.07 46.57
N ALA A 619 44.16 -4.67 47.60
CA ALA A 619 44.20 -4.19 48.98
C ALA A 619 44.56 -2.69 49.07
N PRO A 620 43.75 -1.86 49.77
CA PRO A 620 44.04 -0.43 49.99
C PRO A 620 45.49 -0.18 50.46
N GLU A 621 46.05 -1.13 51.20
CA GLU A 621 47.42 -1.14 51.67
C GLU A 621 48.47 -1.04 50.55
N ALA A 622 48.32 -1.78 49.44
CA ALA A 622 49.28 -1.75 48.32
C ALA A 622 49.25 -0.40 47.59
N ARG A 623 48.09 0.26 47.56
CA ARG A 623 47.93 1.60 47.00
C ARG A 623 48.56 2.65 47.91
N THR A 624 48.27 2.61 49.22
CA THR A 624 48.85 3.51 50.21
C THR A 624 50.38 3.37 50.24
N LEU A 625 50.92 2.15 50.17
CA LEU A 625 52.37 1.93 50.09
C LEU A 625 52.99 2.55 48.82
N ALA A 626 52.32 2.50 47.67
CA ALA A 626 52.80 3.14 46.45
C ALA A 626 52.75 4.68 46.56
N GLU A 627 51.69 5.23 47.17
CA GLU A 627 51.55 6.66 47.44
C GLU A 627 52.64 7.15 48.41
N ASP A 628 52.89 6.43 49.50
CA ASP A 628 53.92 6.72 50.50
C ASP A 628 55.33 6.65 49.90
N LEU A 629 55.60 5.65 49.03
CA LEU A 629 56.87 5.53 48.31
C LEU A 629 57.14 6.73 47.41
N LEU A 630 56.13 7.13 46.63
CA LEU A 630 56.25 8.28 45.73
C LEU A 630 56.36 9.61 46.50
N ALA A 631 55.64 9.76 47.61
CA ALA A 631 55.75 10.92 48.47
C ALA A 631 57.13 11.01 49.14
N ALA A 632 57.67 9.89 49.64
CA ALA A 632 59.01 9.84 50.22
C ALA A 632 60.09 10.16 49.17
N HIS A 633 59.97 9.63 47.96
CA HIS A 633 60.90 9.94 46.87
C HIS A 633 60.80 11.41 46.43
N ALA A 634 59.59 11.95 46.27
CA ALA A 634 59.39 13.36 45.91
C ALA A 634 59.90 14.34 46.98
N ALA A 635 59.93 13.93 48.25
CA ALA A 635 60.49 14.70 49.36
C ALA A 635 62.02 14.54 49.54
N GLY A 636 62.69 13.77 48.68
CA GLY A 636 64.13 13.45 48.81
C GLY A 636 64.46 12.56 50.02
N ASN A 637 63.47 11.90 50.62
CA ASN A 637 63.61 11.07 51.80
C ASN A 637 64.10 9.65 51.44
N ARG A 638 65.38 9.51 51.08
CA ARG A 638 65.99 8.23 50.68
C ARG A 638 65.87 7.14 51.73
N SER A 639 66.01 7.48 53.01
CA SER A 639 65.85 6.50 54.11
C SER A 639 64.40 6.01 54.23
N GLY A 640 63.42 6.88 53.98
CA GLY A 640 62.01 6.50 53.88
C GLY A 640 61.72 5.55 52.72
N VAL A 641 62.27 5.82 51.53
CA VAL A 641 62.14 4.94 50.36
C VAL A 641 62.77 3.57 50.62
N GLN A 642 63.97 3.53 51.23
CA GLN A 642 64.65 2.26 51.58
C GLN A 642 63.87 1.45 52.63
N ALA A 643 63.32 2.11 53.66
CA ALA A 643 62.53 1.44 54.69
C ALA A 643 61.23 0.85 54.14
N LEU A 644 60.51 1.60 53.29
CA LEU A 644 59.29 1.13 52.63
C LEU A 644 59.60 0.00 51.62
N THR A 645 60.71 0.09 50.88
CA THR A 645 61.16 -0.96 49.96
C THR A 645 61.50 -2.25 50.72
N ALA A 646 62.21 -2.16 51.84
CA ALA A 646 62.52 -3.31 52.70
C ALA A 646 61.26 -3.93 53.30
N ARG A 647 60.28 -3.10 53.69
CA ARG A 647 58.97 -3.56 54.18
C ARG A 647 58.21 -4.35 53.12
N ILE A 648 58.12 -3.83 51.90
CA ILE A 648 57.46 -4.51 50.76
C ILE A 648 58.12 -5.86 50.46
N ALA A 649 59.45 -5.92 50.52
CA ALA A 649 60.20 -7.16 50.34
C ALA A 649 60.00 -8.17 51.48
N ALA A 650 59.93 -7.70 52.73
CA ALA A 650 59.77 -8.54 53.93
C ALA A 650 58.35 -9.08 54.10
N GLU A 651 57.33 -8.32 53.71
CA GLU A 651 55.92 -8.72 53.79
C GLU A 651 55.52 -9.75 52.72
N GLY A 652 56.43 -10.10 51.79
CA GLY A 652 56.19 -11.14 50.79
C GLY A 652 55.04 -10.80 49.84
N HIS A 653 54.81 -9.50 49.59
CA HIS A 653 53.77 -9.04 48.66
C HIS A 653 53.97 -9.69 47.29
N LYS A 654 52.94 -10.40 46.81
CA LYS A 654 52.97 -11.11 45.52
C LYS A 654 52.74 -10.18 44.32
N ASP A 655 52.76 -8.87 44.55
CA ASP A 655 52.49 -7.86 43.53
C ASP A 655 53.80 -7.40 42.86
N PRO A 656 54.06 -7.85 41.62
CA PRO A 656 55.32 -7.57 40.95
C PRO A 656 55.45 -6.09 40.56
N ALA A 657 54.35 -5.39 40.30
CA ALA A 657 54.36 -3.98 39.94
C ALA A 657 54.74 -3.09 41.14
N LEU A 658 54.22 -3.39 42.34
CA LEU A 658 54.60 -2.67 43.56
C LEU A 658 56.08 -2.89 43.91
N ALA A 659 56.56 -4.12 43.82
CA ALA A 659 57.98 -4.44 44.04
C ALA A 659 58.88 -3.75 43.00
N ASN A 660 58.45 -3.72 41.74
CA ASN A 660 59.14 -3.01 40.66
C ASN A 660 59.20 -1.50 40.94
N LEU A 661 58.09 -0.87 41.34
CA LEU A 661 58.05 0.55 41.71
C LEU A 661 59.03 0.86 42.86
N ALA A 662 59.01 0.07 43.93
CA ALA A 662 59.89 0.26 45.07
C ALA A 662 61.38 0.18 44.67
N ARG A 663 61.75 -0.83 43.86
CA ARG A 663 63.10 -0.98 43.32
C ARG A 663 63.51 0.21 42.46
N ARG A 664 62.66 0.65 41.53
CA ARG A 664 62.95 1.80 40.65
C ARG A 664 63.18 3.07 41.44
N LEU A 665 62.33 3.36 42.43
CA LEU A 665 62.46 4.59 43.24
C LEU A 665 63.67 4.56 44.18
N ALA A 666 64.17 3.38 44.56
CA ALA A 666 65.41 3.24 45.32
C ALA A 666 66.67 3.49 44.46
N GLU A 667 66.57 3.31 43.13
CA GLU A 667 67.68 3.46 42.18
C GLU A 667 67.71 4.86 41.49
N LEU A 668 66.63 5.64 41.56
CA LEU A 668 66.50 6.97 40.96
C LEU A 668 66.95 8.10 41.90
N ASP A 669 67.59 9.14 41.36
CA ASP A 669 67.87 10.36 42.10
C ASP A 669 66.61 11.26 42.23
N ASP A 670 66.62 12.18 43.19
CA ASP A 670 65.45 12.98 43.58
C ASP A 670 64.89 13.77 42.38
N GLY A 671 63.64 13.46 41.97
CA GLY A 671 62.96 14.15 40.88
C GLY A 671 63.25 13.61 39.47
N GLU A 672 64.05 12.55 39.34
CA GLU A 672 64.27 11.88 38.05
C GLU A 672 63.04 11.06 37.61
N SER A 673 62.78 11.05 36.30
CA SER A 673 61.78 10.16 35.70
C SER A 673 62.42 8.86 35.24
N TYR A 674 61.72 7.73 35.42
CA TYR A 674 62.20 6.45 34.94
C TYR A 674 62.20 6.41 33.41
N VAL A 675 63.38 6.34 32.79
CA VAL A 675 63.50 6.24 31.32
C VAL A 675 63.36 4.77 30.91
N LEU A 676 62.35 4.47 30.10
CA LEU A 676 62.19 3.14 29.52
C LEU A 676 63.26 2.92 28.44
N GLY A 677 64.18 1.98 28.68
CA GLY A 677 65.24 1.56 27.75
C GLY A 677 64.72 0.74 26.57
#